data_AF-A0A224X7S3-F1
#
_entry.id   AF-A0A224X7S3-F1
#
_cell.length_a   1.000
_cell.length_b   1.000
_cell.length_c   1.000
_cell.angle_alpha   90.00
_cell.angle_beta   90.00
_cell.angle_gamma   90.00
#
_symmetry.space_group_name_H-M   'P 1'
#
loop_
_entity.id
_entity.type
_entity.pdbx_description
1 polymer ?
#
loop_
_entity_poly.entity_id
_entity_poly.type
_entity_poly.pdbx_seq_one_letter_code
_entity_poly.pdbx_strand_id
1 'polypeptide(L)'
;SEKRKIYGEDKCYECKKPKVELFTKQQIEELCYKSHQLQKEIINQKFKTDIKPEAGLLFIKKQERDRPSLKNKVEGLRPKIYTEEQLLTFGLKKEVICTSAHNSSLFQFDGKDYSEEDIEFFSKGLRVGQESYLLFQSDSKAGLTEIQQCFLASPGVDPKLLPDEWVANHYRWIVWKLASMEKSFPEIFGGRCLNPENMLQQLKYRYDREIDRAQRSAFKKISEGDESASRLFICCVAAVRNNDSEIDESTYDLELTDGWYSLWATVDQEMVSLINKGKVCVGSKLAIMGAESINPDQICDPLKVVKECRLKVCTNSCRRARWDAKMGFVNSRCLSSIQLSSVLPHGGMVGKTSALVARVYPLLHMSKDSEGKTVFRNERTHSVEEAKYEKIYNEKAEELYEQVWREVEQKYKKNVDVGMYTPKDIKSLTQPDVLWNIIEQSCDPATQGLLSNEQLKLVADYREQILSKMRQEVQDLMKVKMRDILPERHIVKLLKVRLVDCEKEIQALLTIWRPTEEICSILKEKKIISFTHLYASGTRERVLQLTNTRQTRYQEVSSFASNKFLRRVTCLSELKPVGVTRPVGFLSSEIDVVGIVIYIKHPDHPKGLTIVYLTNLEGEYIAISFWTALKVFGCEDILTEDSLVCCYNLQWRTGSGAWRIPNVFATELSVFTQHPKLSHLKHEFSKIKSLLSFEKTTDQIAEHKLQLLTMLKKREYSSVGSSLSGGQMEYVSTSENQADITPVQKKIRKLSNYGRPPPLAPLPLFSKSPEVQQDFRSPCRVRGSPLSLPATDKS
;
A
#
# COMPACT_ATOMS: atom_id res chain seq x y z
N SER A 1 58.98 -29.17 -29.22
CA SER A 1 59.26 -29.63 -30.60
C SER A 1 58.74 -28.57 -31.56
N GLU A 2 59.53 -27.53 -31.82
CA GLU A 2 60.48 -27.42 -32.95
C GLU A 2 59.83 -27.16 -34.31
N LYS A 3 60.46 -26.22 -35.03
CA LYS A 3 60.22 -25.66 -36.38
C LYS A 3 59.31 -24.41 -36.33
N ARG A 4 59.74 -23.21 -36.74
CA ARG A 4 60.66 -22.85 -37.84
C ARG A 4 61.48 -21.59 -37.54
N LYS A 5 62.71 -21.64 -38.05
CA LYS A 5 63.75 -20.63 -38.25
C LYS A 5 63.70 -20.32 -39.77
N ILE A 6 63.75 -19.09 -40.28
CA ILE A 6 64.96 -18.39 -40.78
C ILE A 6 64.51 -17.10 -41.53
N TYR A 7 65.38 -16.08 -41.45
CA TYR A 7 65.63 -14.86 -42.27
C TYR A 7 65.60 -13.62 -41.35
N GLY A 8 66.65 -12.83 -41.17
CA GLY A 8 68.02 -12.84 -41.69
C GLY A 8 68.81 -11.69 -41.05
N GLU A 9 70.11 -11.94 -40.90
CA GLU A 9 71.26 -11.02 -40.90
C GLU A 9 71.22 -9.66 -40.17
N ASP A 10 72.11 -9.62 -39.18
CA ASP A 10 72.76 -8.49 -38.54
C ASP A 10 72.91 -7.22 -39.38
N LYS A 11 72.24 -6.16 -38.92
CA LYS A 11 72.86 -4.83 -38.84
C LYS A 11 72.67 -4.28 -37.43
N CYS A 12 73.72 -4.43 -36.63
CA CYS A 12 73.99 -3.60 -35.48
C CYS A 12 73.95 -2.12 -35.90
N TYR A 13 72.79 -1.49 -35.70
CA TYR A 13 72.78 -0.10 -35.29
C TYR A 13 72.56 -0.11 -33.80
N GLU A 14 73.66 -0.02 -33.05
CA GLU A 14 73.64 0.55 -31.70
C GLU A 14 73.11 1.99 -31.82
N CYS A 15 71.79 2.14 -31.93
CA CYS A 15 71.14 3.32 -31.42
C CYS A 15 71.25 3.18 -29.90
N LYS A 16 72.35 3.72 -29.36
CA LYS A 16 72.40 4.19 -27.98
C LYS A 16 71.18 5.09 -27.80
N LYS A 17 70.04 4.52 -27.42
CA LYS A 17 68.96 5.30 -26.81
C LYS A 17 69.63 5.93 -25.59
N PRO A 18 69.76 7.27 -25.54
CA PRO A 18 70.29 7.89 -24.35
C PRO A 18 69.42 7.42 -23.18
N LYS A 19 70.05 6.91 -22.13
CA LYS A 19 69.39 6.76 -20.83
C LYS A 19 68.86 8.15 -20.49
N VAL A 20 67.55 8.30 -20.62
CA VAL A 20 66.85 9.56 -20.36
C VAL A 20 67.12 9.90 -18.90
N GLU A 21 67.86 11.00 -18.70
CA GLU A 21 68.01 11.66 -17.42
C GLU A 21 66.60 11.94 -16.86
N LEU A 22 66.41 11.67 -15.57
CA LEU A 22 65.20 12.01 -14.82
C LEU A 22 64.87 13.49 -15.07
N PHE A 23 63.85 13.77 -15.88
CA PHE A 23 63.35 15.13 -16.09
C PHE A 23 63.01 15.79 -14.76
N THR A 24 63.23 17.10 -14.68
CA THR A 24 62.82 17.85 -13.48
C THR A 24 61.30 17.87 -13.41
N LYS A 25 60.74 17.79 -12.20
CA LYS A 25 59.29 17.85 -11.97
C LYS A 25 58.63 19.05 -12.67
N GLN A 26 59.32 20.18 -12.75
CA GLN A 26 58.87 21.40 -13.44
C GLN A 26 58.68 21.20 -14.95
N GLN A 27 59.56 20.45 -15.62
CA GLN A 27 59.44 20.17 -17.05
C GLN A 27 58.22 19.28 -17.34
N ILE A 28 57.96 18.30 -16.49
CA ILE A 28 56.78 17.43 -16.59
C ILE A 28 55.50 18.26 -16.39
N GLU A 29 55.47 19.12 -15.37
CA GLU A 29 54.34 20.02 -15.11
C GLU A 29 54.05 20.95 -16.30
N GLU A 30 55.09 21.50 -16.94
CA GLU A 30 54.93 22.35 -18.11
C GLU A 30 54.39 21.57 -19.33
N LEU A 31 54.87 20.34 -19.55
CA LEU A 31 54.40 19.47 -20.62
C LEU A 31 52.92 19.08 -20.43
N CYS A 32 52.55 18.63 -19.23
CA CYS A 32 51.16 18.35 -18.87
C CYS A 32 50.29 19.61 -19.06
N TYR A 33 50.75 20.78 -18.60
CA TYR A 33 49.99 22.01 -18.77
C TYR A 33 49.72 22.31 -20.25
N LYS A 34 50.72 22.23 -21.11
CA LYS A 34 50.57 22.46 -22.56
C LYS A 34 49.60 21.47 -23.21
N SER A 35 49.74 20.18 -22.93
CA SER A 35 48.87 19.15 -23.52
C SER A 35 47.41 19.30 -23.05
N HIS A 36 47.19 19.62 -21.78
CA HIS A 36 45.85 19.91 -21.25
C HIS A 36 45.22 21.16 -21.87
N GLN A 37 46.00 22.21 -22.15
CA GLN A 37 45.46 23.39 -22.84
C GLN A 37 45.04 23.07 -24.27
N LEU A 38 45.86 22.32 -25.03
CA LEU A 38 45.49 21.88 -26.38
C LEU A 38 44.21 21.04 -26.38
N GLN A 39 44.05 20.13 -25.42
CA GLN A 39 42.83 19.34 -25.28
C GLN A 39 41.60 20.21 -24.98
N LYS A 40 41.75 21.23 -24.12
CA LYS A 40 40.69 22.20 -23.84
C LYS A 40 40.32 23.00 -25.09
N GLU A 41 41.30 23.39 -25.91
CA GLU A 41 41.04 24.07 -27.18
C GLU A 41 40.23 23.20 -28.13
N ILE A 42 40.55 21.91 -28.26
CA ILE A 42 39.78 20.95 -29.05
C ILE A 42 38.32 20.89 -28.56
N ILE A 43 38.12 20.78 -27.25
CA ILE A 43 36.77 20.76 -26.65
C ILE A 43 36.03 22.08 -26.92
N ASN A 44 36.71 23.22 -26.79
CA ASN A 44 36.13 24.53 -27.06
C ASN A 44 35.75 24.71 -28.54
N GLN A 45 36.53 24.16 -29.47
CA GLN A 45 36.19 24.14 -30.90
C GLN A 45 34.95 23.29 -31.16
N LYS A 46 34.81 22.16 -30.47
CA LYS A 46 33.62 21.30 -30.54
C LYS A 46 32.34 21.99 -30.07
N PHE A 47 32.40 22.84 -29.05
CA PHE A 47 31.26 23.66 -28.66
C PHE A 47 30.79 24.63 -29.75
N LYS A 48 31.68 25.03 -30.67
CA LYS A 48 31.39 25.97 -31.76
C LYS A 48 31.00 25.29 -33.08
N THR A 49 31.14 23.97 -33.18
CA THR A 49 30.94 23.22 -34.42
C THR A 49 29.84 22.17 -34.26
N ASP A 50 29.22 21.77 -35.36
CA ASP A 50 28.25 20.68 -35.34
C ASP A 50 28.96 19.35 -35.54
N ILE A 51 28.79 18.46 -34.56
CA ILE A 51 29.49 17.19 -34.51
C ILE A 51 28.57 16.11 -35.04
N LYS A 52 29.04 15.34 -36.02
CA LYS A 52 28.28 14.20 -36.54
C LYS A 52 28.38 13.03 -35.55
N PRO A 53 27.24 12.37 -35.23
CA PRO A 53 27.26 11.18 -34.39
C PRO A 53 28.10 10.07 -35.04
N GLU A 54 29.02 9.51 -34.26
CA GLU A 54 29.84 8.37 -34.66
C GLU A 54 29.69 7.26 -33.62
N ALA A 55 29.36 6.04 -34.06
CA ALA A 55 29.12 4.94 -33.13
C ALA A 55 30.42 4.41 -32.50
N GLY A 56 30.43 4.25 -31.18
CA GLY A 56 31.55 3.67 -30.45
C GLY A 56 31.78 2.19 -30.76
N LEU A 57 33.05 1.75 -30.65
CA LEU A 57 33.46 0.35 -30.89
C LEU A 57 32.63 -0.66 -30.09
N LEU A 58 32.41 -0.38 -28.80
CA LEU A 58 31.67 -1.28 -27.92
C LEU A 58 30.18 -1.37 -28.30
N PHE A 59 29.60 -0.28 -28.81
CA PHE A 59 28.23 -0.27 -29.30
C PHE A 59 28.09 -1.12 -30.55
N ILE A 60 28.97 -0.92 -31.54
CA ILE A 60 29.03 -1.72 -32.78
C ILE A 60 29.17 -3.21 -32.45
N LYS A 61 30.15 -3.57 -31.63
CA LYS A 61 30.38 -4.96 -31.19
C LYS A 61 29.16 -5.57 -30.49
N LYS A 62 28.39 -4.79 -29.73
CA LYS A 62 27.19 -5.27 -29.03
C LYS A 62 25.98 -5.47 -29.94
N GLN A 63 26.02 -5.03 -31.19
CA GLN A 63 25.01 -5.33 -32.20
C GLN A 63 25.18 -6.72 -32.83
N GLU A 64 26.35 -7.33 -32.68
CA GLU A 64 26.61 -8.70 -33.15
C GLU A 64 25.71 -9.71 -32.42
N ARG A 65 25.30 -10.78 -33.13
CA ARG A 65 24.28 -11.73 -32.67
C ARG A 65 24.78 -12.72 -31.61
N ASP A 66 26.05 -13.09 -31.63
CA ASP A 66 26.59 -14.16 -30.77
C ASP A 66 27.27 -13.61 -29.51
N ARG A 67 26.45 -13.20 -28.52
CA ARG A 67 26.96 -12.61 -27.28
C ARG A 67 26.86 -13.60 -26.12
N PRO A 68 27.98 -13.98 -25.50
CA PRO A 68 27.94 -14.83 -24.32
C PRO A 68 27.28 -14.10 -23.15
N SER A 69 26.46 -14.83 -22.38
CA SER A 69 25.96 -14.34 -21.10
C SER A 69 27.12 -14.20 -20.11
N LEU A 70 27.00 -13.33 -19.10
CA LEU A 70 28.01 -13.22 -18.04
C LEU A 70 28.23 -14.57 -17.35
N LYS A 71 27.16 -15.34 -17.14
CA LYS A 71 27.22 -16.69 -16.58
C LYS A 71 28.06 -17.65 -17.44
N ASN A 72 27.91 -17.59 -18.76
CA ASN A 72 28.71 -18.41 -19.69
C ASN A 72 30.16 -17.95 -19.71
N LYS A 73 30.40 -16.63 -19.65
CA LYS A 73 31.76 -16.07 -19.65
C LYS A 73 32.57 -16.44 -18.40
N VAL A 74 31.90 -16.70 -17.28
CA VAL A 74 32.51 -17.21 -16.05
C VAL A 74 32.36 -18.73 -15.90
N GLU A 75 32.03 -19.44 -16.98
CA GLU A 75 31.96 -20.91 -17.00
C GLU A 75 31.01 -21.50 -15.93
N GLY A 76 29.95 -20.76 -15.59
CA GLY A 76 28.97 -21.17 -14.58
C GLY A 76 29.42 -20.95 -13.13
N LEU A 77 30.63 -20.43 -12.90
CA LEU A 77 31.10 -20.05 -11.57
C LEU A 77 30.18 -18.99 -10.94
N ARG A 78 30.14 -18.97 -9.61
CA ARG A 78 29.40 -17.98 -8.81
C ARG A 78 30.37 -16.97 -8.21
N PRO A 79 29.94 -15.72 -8.00
CA PRO A 79 30.76 -14.73 -7.28
C PRO A 79 31.17 -15.28 -5.93
N LYS A 80 32.47 -15.18 -5.62
CA LYS A 80 33.03 -15.53 -4.31
C LYS A 80 33.49 -14.27 -3.59
N ILE A 81 33.53 -14.34 -2.27
CA ILE A 81 34.12 -13.30 -1.42
C ILE A 81 35.54 -13.77 -1.08
N TYR A 82 36.52 -12.92 -1.33
CA TYR A 82 37.93 -13.17 -1.04
C TYR A 82 38.43 -12.17 0.00
N THR A 83 39.44 -12.59 0.76
CA THR A 83 40.21 -11.71 1.64
C THR A 83 41.11 -10.78 0.81
N GLU A 84 41.54 -9.67 1.39
CA GLU A 84 42.46 -8.74 0.72
C GLU A 84 43.76 -9.45 0.30
N GLU A 85 44.35 -10.28 1.17
CA GLU A 85 45.57 -11.05 0.88
C GLU A 85 45.41 -12.00 -0.31
N GLN A 86 44.26 -12.68 -0.42
CA GLN A 86 43.97 -13.54 -1.55
C GLN A 86 43.86 -12.74 -2.85
N LEU A 87 43.18 -11.58 -2.83
CA LEU A 87 43.06 -10.73 -4.00
C LEU A 87 44.42 -10.17 -4.46
N LEU A 88 45.28 -9.79 -3.51
CA LEU A 88 46.67 -9.41 -3.81
C LEU A 88 47.45 -10.55 -4.45
N THR A 89 47.25 -11.79 -3.98
CA THR A 89 47.88 -12.99 -4.56
C THR A 89 47.41 -13.25 -6.00
N PHE A 90 46.16 -12.92 -6.32
CA PHE A 90 45.65 -12.94 -7.69
C PHE A 90 46.15 -11.78 -8.56
N GLY A 91 46.96 -10.87 -8.02
CA GLY A 91 47.52 -9.73 -8.73
C GLY A 91 46.60 -8.51 -8.82
N LEU A 92 45.53 -8.44 -8.01
CA LEU A 92 44.71 -7.23 -7.94
C LEU A 92 45.43 -6.15 -7.12
N LYS A 93 45.25 -4.90 -7.54
CA LYS A 93 45.85 -3.74 -6.87
C LYS A 93 44.98 -3.29 -5.69
N LYS A 94 45.61 -2.71 -4.67
CA LYS A 94 44.94 -2.24 -3.45
C LYS A 94 43.84 -1.24 -3.76
N GLU A 95 44.05 -0.36 -4.73
CA GLU A 95 43.09 0.66 -5.17
C GLU A 95 41.80 0.00 -5.68
N VAL A 96 41.93 -1.08 -6.46
CA VAL A 96 40.79 -1.86 -6.99
C VAL A 96 40.08 -2.62 -5.86
N ILE A 97 40.85 -3.19 -4.92
CA ILE A 97 40.30 -3.93 -3.78
C ILE A 97 39.41 -3.02 -2.92
N CYS A 98 39.93 -1.85 -2.56
CA CYS A 98 39.27 -0.83 -1.73
C CYS A 98 38.10 -0.10 -2.44
N THR A 99 37.91 -0.31 -3.74
CA THR A 99 36.83 0.33 -4.50
C THR A 99 35.46 -0.22 -4.11
N SER A 100 34.52 0.67 -3.82
CA SER A 100 33.15 0.42 -3.38
C SER A 100 32.17 1.31 -4.16
N ALA A 101 30.87 1.11 -3.93
CA ALA A 101 29.84 1.97 -4.52
C ALA A 101 29.98 3.46 -4.14
N HIS A 102 30.54 3.75 -2.96
CA HIS A 102 30.64 5.11 -2.42
C HIS A 102 31.87 5.87 -2.95
N ASN A 103 33.03 5.21 -2.98
CA ASN A 103 34.30 5.84 -3.39
C ASN A 103 34.67 5.62 -4.87
N SER A 104 33.88 4.86 -5.64
CA SER A 104 34.14 4.62 -7.07
C SER A 104 34.17 5.88 -7.93
N SER A 105 33.53 6.98 -7.51
CA SER A 105 33.64 8.29 -8.17
C SER A 105 35.01 8.95 -7.99
N LEU A 106 35.76 8.54 -6.97
CA LEU A 106 37.08 9.08 -6.60
C LEU A 106 38.23 8.19 -7.08
N PHE A 107 37.93 7.12 -7.82
CA PHE A 107 38.96 6.22 -8.32
C PHE A 107 39.93 6.95 -9.26
N GLN A 108 41.19 6.55 -9.24
CA GLN A 108 42.24 7.10 -10.09
C GLN A 108 43.06 5.96 -10.69
N PHE A 109 43.34 6.06 -11.98
CA PHE A 109 44.25 5.17 -12.69
C PHE A 109 45.69 5.62 -12.48
N ASP A 110 46.62 4.67 -12.35
CA ASP A 110 48.05 4.93 -12.30
C ASP A 110 48.66 4.74 -13.70
N GLY A 111 49.32 5.77 -14.23
CA GLY A 111 49.95 5.76 -15.54
C GLY A 111 51.03 4.68 -15.70
N LYS A 112 51.74 4.36 -14.61
CA LYS A 112 52.81 3.35 -14.55
C LYS A 112 52.34 1.95 -14.95
N ASP A 113 51.03 1.74 -14.91
CA ASP A 113 50.40 0.46 -15.22
C ASP A 113 50.24 0.20 -16.71
N TYR A 114 50.30 1.26 -17.53
CA TYR A 114 49.90 1.22 -18.94
C TYR A 114 51.00 1.64 -19.89
N SER A 115 51.93 2.50 -19.46
CA SER A 115 53.03 3.00 -20.28
C SER A 115 54.25 3.32 -19.41
N GLU A 116 55.43 3.33 -20.04
CA GLU A 116 56.62 3.94 -19.43
C GLU A 116 56.39 5.46 -19.30
N GLU A 117 56.85 6.03 -18.18
CA GLU A 117 56.71 7.47 -17.87
C GLU A 117 57.75 8.30 -18.64
N ASP A 118 57.61 8.37 -19.97
CA ASP A 118 58.47 9.14 -20.85
C ASP A 118 57.84 10.48 -21.28
N ILE A 119 58.59 11.29 -22.05
CA ILE A 119 58.09 12.58 -22.57
C ILE A 119 56.83 12.36 -23.41
N GLU A 120 56.79 11.30 -24.19
CA GLU A 120 55.67 11.01 -25.08
C GLU A 120 54.40 10.74 -24.27
N PHE A 121 54.51 10.03 -23.15
CA PHE A 121 53.42 9.80 -22.21
C PHE A 121 52.84 11.11 -21.65
N PHE A 122 53.67 12.04 -21.16
CA PHE A 122 53.15 13.30 -20.59
C PHE A 122 52.74 14.35 -21.65
N SER A 123 53.29 14.27 -22.86
CA SER A 123 52.99 15.21 -23.95
C SER A 123 51.79 14.79 -24.80
N LYS A 124 51.67 13.51 -25.17
CA LYS A 124 50.59 13.00 -26.02
C LYS A 124 49.51 12.25 -25.22
N GLY A 125 49.84 11.68 -24.08
CA GLY A 125 48.94 10.85 -23.28
C GLY A 125 48.78 9.43 -23.81
N LEU A 126 48.03 8.62 -23.06
CA LEU A 126 47.71 7.24 -23.42
C LEU A 126 46.61 7.21 -24.48
N ARG A 127 46.89 6.58 -25.63
CA ARG A 127 45.86 6.36 -26.65
C ARG A 127 44.81 5.39 -26.14
N VAL A 128 43.56 5.83 -26.12
CA VAL A 128 42.38 5.08 -25.65
C VAL A 128 41.18 5.22 -26.60
N GLY A 129 40.33 4.21 -26.66
CA GLY A 129 39.10 4.20 -27.44
C GLY A 129 39.31 4.38 -28.95
N GLN A 130 38.41 5.14 -29.60
CA GLN A 130 38.52 5.53 -31.01
C GLN A 130 39.40 6.78 -31.10
N GLU A 131 40.71 6.59 -31.15
CA GLU A 131 41.70 7.66 -31.39
C GLU A 131 41.64 8.84 -30.39
N SER A 132 41.28 8.55 -29.15
CA SER A 132 41.28 9.55 -28.08
C SER A 132 42.55 9.42 -27.24
N TYR A 133 42.95 10.51 -26.58
CA TYR A 133 44.17 10.55 -25.79
C TYR A 133 43.85 10.94 -24.35
N LEU A 134 44.17 10.06 -23.42
CA LEU A 134 44.03 10.31 -21.99
C LEU A 134 45.31 10.96 -21.47
N LEU A 135 45.17 12.20 -21.02
CA LEU A 135 46.25 12.96 -20.41
C LEU A 135 46.27 12.70 -18.90
N PHE A 136 47.46 12.44 -18.36
CA PHE A 136 47.69 12.21 -16.94
C PHE A 136 48.24 13.49 -16.29
N GLN A 137 47.97 13.63 -14.99
CA GLN A 137 48.57 14.68 -14.17
C GLN A 137 50.07 14.44 -13.98
N SER A 138 50.78 15.43 -13.43
CA SER A 138 52.23 15.35 -13.19
C SER A 138 52.64 14.30 -12.15
N ASP A 139 51.68 13.74 -11.40
CA ASP A 139 51.85 12.61 -10.49
C ASP A 139 51.52 11.25 -11.15
N SER A 140 51.32 11.24 -12.47
CA SER A 140 50.91 10.08 -13.26
C SER A 140 49.55 9.50 -12.87
N LYS A 141 48.65 10.30 -12.27
CA LYS A 141 47.29 9.87 -11.98
C LYS A 141 46.28 10.44 -12.99
N ALA A 142 45.24 9.66 -13.27
CA ALA A 142 44.09 10.09 -14.06
C ALA A 142 42.79 9.62 -13.39
N GLY A 143 41.98 10.57 -12.95
CA GLY A 143 40.69 10.32 -12.31
C GLY A 143 39.52 10.73 -13.17
N LEU A 144 38.43 11.13 -12.52
CA LEU A 144 37.21 11.59 -13.17
C LEU A 144 37.47 12.78 -14.11
N THR A 145 38.22 13.79 -13.66
CA THR A 145 38.47 15.02 -14.43
C THR A 145 39.18 14.73 -15.74
N GLU A 146 40.26 13.95 -15.68
CA GLU A 146 41.07 13.60 -16.85
C GLU A 146 40.27 12.73 -17.84
N ILE A 147 39.52 11.76 -17.33
CA ILE A 147 38.64 10.91 -18.14
C ILE A 147 37.51 11.74 -18.77
N GLN A 148 36.97 12.71 -18.06
CA GLN A 148 35.95 13.61 -18.59
C GLN A 148 36.49 14.46 -19.73
N GLN A 149 37.67 15.08 -19.58
CA GLN A 149 38.28 15.86 -20.66
C GLN A 149 38.60 14.99 -21.87
N CYS A 150 39.17 13.80 -21.65
CA CYS A 150 39.44 12.81 -22.71
C CYS A 150 38.14 12.42 -23.45
N PHE A 151 37.06 12.18 -22.71
CA PHE A 151 35.76 11.81 -23.27
C PHE A 151 35.14 12.93 -24.11
N LEU A 152 35.17 14.18 -23.62
CA LEU A 152 34.66 15.34 -24.38
C LEU A 152 35.49 15.60 -25.66
N ALA A 153 36.79 15.34 -25.61
CA ALA A 153 37.66 15.41 -26.78
C ALA A 153 37.46 14.25 -27.77
N SER A 154 36.85 13.13 -27.36
CA SER A 154 36.72 11.92 -28.18
C SER A 154 35.88 12.11 -29.45
N PRO A 155 36.22 11.50 -30.60
CA PRO A 155 35.43 11.60 -31.83
C PRO A 155 33.95 11.22 -31.65
N GLY A 156 33.08 11.91 -32.39
CA GLY A 156 31.63 11.68 -32.35
C GLY A 156 30.93 11.98 -31.02
N VAL A 157 31.62 12.60 -30.06
CA VAL A 157 31.02 13.11 -28.82
C VAL A 157 30.80 14.61 -28.95
N ASP A 158 29.55 15.04 -28.83
CA ASP A 158 29.13 16.43 -28.70
C ASP A 158 29.01 16.86 -27.22
N PRO A 159 29.92 17.73 -26.74
CA PRO A 159 29.87 18.29 -25.39
C PRO A 159 28.58 19.05 -25.08
N LYS A 160 27.91 19.63 -26.09
CA LYS A 160 26.68 20.43 -25.92
C LYS A 160 25.49 19.60 -25.44
N LEU A 161 25.49 18.31 -25.72
CA LEU A 161 24.37 17.42 -25.44
C LEU A 161 24.43 16.77 -24.04
N LEU A 162 25.56 16.93 -23.34
CA LEU A 162 25.78 16.29 -22.05
C LEU A 162 25.26 17.16 -20.91
N PRO A 163 24.34 16.63 -20.08
CA PRO A 163 23.97 17.29 -18.84
C PRO A 163 25.17 17.41 -17.88
N ASP A 164 25.11 18.40 -17.00
CA ASP A 164 26.03 18.51 -15.87
C ASP A 164 26.05 17.19 -15.07
N GLU A 165 27.23 16.81 -14.56
CA GLU A 165 27.45 15.57 -13.78
C GLU A 165 27.20 14.24 -14.52
N TRP A 166 26.86 14.25 -15.82
CA TRP A 166 26.57 13.01 -16.57
C TRP A 166 27.76 12.04 -16.59
N VAL A 167 28.97 12.58 -16.87
CA VAL A 167 30.19 11.77 -16.89
C VAL A 167 30.53 11.27 -15.49
N ALA A 168 30.42 12.13 -14.46
CA ALA A 168 30.68 11.78 -13.07
C ALA A 168 29.80 10.62 -12.57
N ASN A 169 28.49 10.71 -12.83
CA ASN A 169 27.55 9.66 -12.50
C ASN A 169 27.90 8.33 -13.18
N HIS A 170 28.16 8.33 -14.49
CA HIS A 170 28.44 7.08 -15.19
C HIS A 170 29.83 6.51 -14.91
N TYR A 171 30.81 7.37 -14.64
CA TYR A 171 32.14 6.99 -14.16
C TYR A 171 32.01 6.12 -12.91
N ARG A 172 31.29 6.61 -11.89
CA ARG A 172 31.00 5.88 -10.64
C ARG A 172 30.50 4.45 -10.90
N TRP A 173 29.46 4.30 -11.73
CA TRP A 173 28.84 2.99 -11.98
C TRP A 173 29.72 2.05 -12.82
N ILE A 174 30.47 2.58 -13.79
CA ILE A 174 31.37 1.78 -14.63
C ILE A 174 32.53 1.26 -13.78
N VAL A 175 33.18 2.14 -13.01
CA VAL A 175 34.27 1.78 -12.10
C VAL A 175 33.81 0.74 -11.08
N TRP A 176 32.71 0.99 -10.38
CA TRP A 176 32.22 0.04 -9.37
C TRP A 176 31.91 -1.33 -9.96
N LYS A 177 31.30 -1.37 -11.15
CA LYS A 177 31.02 -2.63 -11.85
C LYS A 177 32.30 -3.37 -12.23
N LEU A 178 33.26 -2.69 -12.84
CA LEU A 178 34.50 -3.32 -13.31
C LEU A 178 35.35 -3.81 -12.13
N ALA A 179 35.53 -2.99 -11.09
CA ALA A 179 36.20 -3.41 -9.85
C ALA A 179 35.50 -4.63 -9.22
N SER A 180 34.17 -4.64 -9.18
CA SER A 180 33.41 -5.77 -8.63
C SER A 180 33.57 -7.05 -9.45
N MET A 181 33.70 -6.95 -10.78
CA MET A 181 33.96 -8.10 -11.64
C MET A 181 35.32 -8.72 -11.36
N GLU A 182 36.38 -7.91 -11.24
CA GLU A 182 37.72 -8.40 -10.89
C GLU A 182 37.74 -9.05 -9.52
N LYS A 183 37.12 -8.42 -8.51
CA LYS A 183 37.06 -8.98 -7.15
C LYS A 183 36.27 -10.29 -7.07
N SER A 184 35.20 -10.41 -7.84
CA SER A 184 34.31 -11.59 -7.77
C SER A 184 34.85 -12.79 -8.53
N PHE A 185 35.61 -12.55 -9.61
CA PHE A 185 36.18 -13.58 -10.48
C PHE A 185 37.64 -13.22 -10.87
N PRO A 186 38.56 -13.18 -9.90
CA PRO A 186 39.91 -12.68 -10.10
C PRO A 186 40.70 -13.48 -11.14
N GLU A 187 40.52 -14.80 -11.20
CA GLU A 187 41.19 -15.66 -12.21
C GLU A 187 40.82 -15.31 -13.66
N ILE A 188 39.60 -14.84 -13.89
CA ILE A 188 39.08 -14.57 -15.23
C ILE A 188 39.31 -13.10 -15.59
N PHE A 189 39.02 -12.20 -14.65
CA PHE A 189 38.92 -10.76 -14.89
C PHE A 189 40.01 -9.93 -14.22
N GLY A 190 40.77 -10.46 -13.27
CA GLY A 190 41.76 -9.71 -12.49
C GLY A 190 42.75 -8.96 -13.36
N GLY A 191 42.86 -7.64 -13.15
CA GLY A 191 43.73 -6.74 -13.92
C GLY A 191 43.35 -6.53 -15.39
N ARG A 192 42.21 -7.09 -15.85
CA ARG A 192 41.80 -7.06 -17.28
C ARG A 192 40.56 -6.23 -17.54
N CYS A 193 39.79 -5.88 -16.50
CA CYS A 193 38.50 -5.21 -16.65
C CYS A 193 38.62 -3.70 -16.41
N LEU A 194 39.13 -3.28 -15.25
CA LEU A 194 39.18 -1.88 -14.84
C LEU A 194 40.45 -1.21 -15.39
N ASN A 195 40.37 -0.74 -16.62
CA ASN A 195 41.42 0.02 -17.30
C ASN A 195 40.84 1.22 -18.08
N PRO A 196 41.67 2.24 -18.42
CA PRO A 196 41.23 3.43 -19.13
C PRO A 196 40.52 3.14 -20.45
N GLU A 197 40.99 2.17 -21.22
CA GLU A 197 40.40 1.76 -22.50
C GLU A 197 38.94 1.32 -22.33
N ASN A 198 38.70 0.34 -21.45
CA ASN A 198 37.36 -0.19 -21.20
C ASN A 198 36.45 0.83 -20.51
N MET A 199 37.02 1.72 -19.71
CA MET A 199 36.31 2.83 -19.08
C MET A 199 35.78 3.80 -20.15
N LEU A 200 36.62 4.27 -21.06
CA LEU A 200 36.23 5.20 -22.12
C LEU A 200 35.28 4.57 -23.14
N GLN A 201 35.53 3.32 -23.55
CA GLN A 201 34.62 2.57 -24.43
C GLN A 201 33.21 2.44 -23.84
N GLN A 202 33.09 2.28 -22.52
CA GLN A 202 31.81 2.18 -21.86
C GLN A 202 31.10 3.52 -21.67
N LEU A 203 31.83 4.62 -21.47
CA LEU A 203 31.24 5.96 -21.52
C LEU A 203 30.69 6.25 -22.91
N LYS A 204 31.46 5.99 -23.97
CA LYS A 204 30.99 6.16 -25.34
C LYS A 204 29.78 5.28 -25.63
N TYR A 205 29.77 4.02 -25.18
CA TYR A 205 28.59 3.15 -25.29
C TYR A 205 27.35 3.71 -24.58
N ARG A 206 27.50 4.38 -23.43
CA ARG A 206 26.38 5.03 -22.76
C ARG A 206 25.88 6.24 -23.52
N TYR A 207 26.80 7.06 -24.06
CA TYR A 207 26.48 8.20 -24.92
C TYR A 207 25.72 7.76 -26.18
N ASP A 208 26.23 6.77 -26.89
CA ASP A 208 25.60 6.21 -28.11
C ASP A 208 24.16 5.74 -27.84
N ARG A 209 23.88 5.25 -26.62
CA ARG A 209 22.57 4.74 -26.26
C ARG A 209 21.65 5.83 -25.77
N GLU A 210 22.08 6.61 -24.80
CA GLU A 210 21.24 7.58 -24.11
C GLU A 210 21.09 8.88 -24.89
N ILE A 211 22.19 9.40 -25.44
CA ILE A 211 22.20 10.68 -26.14
C ILE A 211 21.84 10.46 -27.62
N ASP A 212 22.65 9.73 -28.39
CA ASP A 212 22.46 9.60 -29.85
C ASP A 212 21.18 8.84 -30.21
N ARG A 213 20.73 7.91 -29.36
CA ARG A 213 19.59 7.02 -29.64
C ARG A 213 18.42 7.16 -28.67
N ALA A 214 18.48 8.09 -27.73
CA ALA A 214 17.42 8.35 -26.74
C ALA A 214 16.93 7.09 -25.96
N GLN A 215 17.79 6.08 -25.77
CA GLN A 215 17.47 4.84 -25.06
C GLN A 215 17.65 4.99 -23.54
N ARG A 216 16.64 5.59 -22.92
CA ARG A 216 16.63 5.88 -21.49
C ARG A 216 16.54 4.64 -20.60
N SER A 217 17.23 4.69 -19.46
CA SER A 217 17.26 3.64 -18.45
C SER A 217 15.94 3.54 -17.67
N ALA A 218 15.81 2.54 -16.79
CA ALA A 218 14.58 2.37 -16.02
C ALA A 218 14.36 3.55 -15.06
N PHE A 219 15.39 3.95 -14.32
CA PHE A 219 15.29 5.02 -13.35
C PHE A 219 15.16 6.39 -14.01
N LYS A 220 15.81 6.60 -15.16
CA LYS A 220 15.61 7.79 -16.00
C LYS A 220 14.15 7.94 -16.41
N LYS A 221 13.52 6.87 -16.91
CA LYS A 221 12.09 6.89 -17.29
C LYS A 221 11.14 7.07 -16.10
N ILE A 222 11.49 6.53 -14.93
CA ILE A 222 10.68 6.69 -13.71
C ILE A 222 10.75 8.14 -13.21
N SER A 223 11.95 8.73 -13.12
CA SER A 223 12.11 10.10 -12.63
C SER A 223 11.54 11.14 -13.60
N GLU A 224 11.59 10.86 -14.91
CA GLU A 224 10.99 11.70 -15.95
C GLU A 224 9.48 11.51 -16.12
N GLY A 225 8.84 10.64 -15.32
CA GLY A 225 7.38 10.44 -15.36
C GLY A 225 6.86 9.62 -16.55
N ASP A 226 7.75 9.12 -17.41
CA ASP A 226 7.39 8.37 -18.63
C ASP A 226 7.02 6.91 -18.36
N GLU A 227 7.48 6.33 -17.24
CA GLU A 227 7.10 4.98 -16.80
C GLU A 227 6.80 4.95 -15.30
N SER A 228 5.85 4.10 -14.90
CA SER A 228 5.47 3.98 -13.49
C SER A 228 6.50 3.18 -12.68
N ALA A 229 6.87 3.71 -11.50
CA ALA A 229 7.65 2.99 -10.48
C ALA A 229 6.98 1.68 -10.02
N SER A 230 5.67 1.50 -10.25
CA SER A 230 4.97 0.28 -9.89
C SER A 230 5.36 -0.94 -10.74
N ARG A 231 5.97 -0.72 -11.91
CA ARG A 231 6.41 -1.79 -12.81
C ARG A 231 7.54 -2.60 -12.17
N LEU A 232 7.61 -3.90 -12.48
CA LEU A 232 8.70 -4.75 -12.04
C LEU A 232 10.04 -4.29 -12.63
N PHE A 233 11.02 -4.01 -11.76
CA PHE A 233 12.39 -3.76 -12.15
C PHE A 233 13.37 -4.49 -11.22
N ILE A 234 14.59 -4.69 -11.71
CA ILE A 234 15.72 -5.17 -10.91
C ILE A 234 16.71 -4.03 -10.72
N CYS A 235 17.08 -3.75 -9.49
CA CYS A 235 18.07 -2.75 -9.10
C CYS A 235 19.10 -3.34 -8.15
N CYS A 236 20.16 -2.59 -7.88
CA CYS A 236 21.21 -2.92 -6.91
C CYS A 236 21.19 -1.89 -5.77
N VAL A 237 21.43 -2.33 -4.53
CA VAL A 237 21.64 -1.42 -3.40
C VAL A 237 23.04 -0.80 -3.51
N ALA A 238 23.14 0.52 -3.68
CA ALA A 238 24.39 1.27 -3.78
C ALA A 238 24.84 1.84 -2.44
N ALA A 239 23.91 2.26 -1.58
CA ALA A 239 24.21 2.76 -0.25
C ALA A 239 23.03 2.52 0.71
N VAL A 240 23.33 2.54 2.00
CA VAL A 240 22.34 2.50 3.09
C VAL A 240 22.63 3.71 3.98
N ARG A 241 21.62 4.55 4.20
CA ARG A 241 21.73 5.77 5.01
C ARG A 241 20.80 5.67 6.20
N ASN A 242 21.24 6.07 7.39
CA ASN A 242 20.34 6.24 8.53
C ASN A 242 19.56 7.54 8.35
N ASN A 243 18.24 7.48 8.48
CA ASN A 243 17.36 8.62 8.44
C ASN A 243 17.05 9.04 9.88
N ASP A 244 17.81 10.01 10.38
CA ASP A 244 17.64 10.61 11.70
C ASP A 244 16.46 11.60 11.66
N SER A 245 15.24 11.07 11.48
CA SER A 245 14.02 11.84 11.70
C SER A 245 13.69 11.78 13.20
N GLU A 246 13.56 12.93 13.87
CA GLU A 246 13.41 13.06 15.34
C GLU A 246 12.18 12.37 15.97
N ILE A 247 11.35 11.67 15.18
CA ILE A 247 10.00 11.23 15.56
C ILE A 247 9.84 9.71 15.64
N ASP A 248 10.70 8.89 15.03
CA ASP A 248 10.58 7.41 15.06
C ASP A 248 11.95 6.70 15.06
N GLU A 249 11.98 5.49 15.64
CA GLU A 249 13.12 4.56 15.69
C GLU A 249 13.86 4.46 14.33
N SER A 250 15.20 4.45 14.36
CA SER A 250 16.14 4.39 13.22
C SER A 250 15.54 3.83 11.92
N THR A 251 15.10 4.71 11.03
CA THR A 251 14.63 4.31 9.69
C THR A 251 15.81 4.35 8.73
N TYR A 252 15.97 3.33 7.88
CA TYR A 252 17.02 3.37 6.84
C TYR A 252 16.43 3.84 5.51
N ASP A 253 17.22 4.59 4.75
CA ASP A 253 16.98 4.84 3.33
C ASP A 253 17.98 4.01 2.50
N LEU A 254 17.51 3.48 1.37
CA LEU A 254 18.34 2.76 0.41
C LEU A 254 18.60 3.62 -0.82
N GLU A 255 19.87 3.81 -1.19
CA GLU A 255 20.20 4.27 -2.54
C GLU A 255 20.12 3.05 -3.46
N LEU A 256 19.17 3.03 -4.37
CA LEU A 256 19.00 1.97 -5.37
C LEU A 256 19.58 2.46 -6.69
N THR A 257 20.18 1.57 -7.48
CA THR A 257 20.64 1.88 -8.85
C THR A 257 20.16 0.84 -9.85
N ASP A 258 19.77 1.28 -11.05
CA ASP A 258 19.52 0.41 -12.21
C ASP A 258 20.79 0.16 -13.04
N GLY A 259 21.94 0.65 -12.57
CA GLY A 259 23.25 0.63 -13.25
C GLY A 259 23.50 1.82 -14.17
N TRP A 260 22.54 2.74 -14.32
CA TRP A 260 22.67 3.99 -15.06
C TRP A 260 22.54 5.20 -14.16
N TYR A 261 21.52 5.20 -13.31
CA TYR A 261 21.24 6.25 -12.34
C TYR A 261 20.91 5.63 -10.99
N SER A 262 20.82 6.46 -9.95
CA SER A 262 20.33 6.04 -8.64
C SER A 262 19.13 6.87 -8.18
N LEU A 263 18.29 6.25 -7.35
CA LEU A 263 17.17 6.89 -6.67
C LEU A 263 17.18 6.45 -5.21
N TRP A 264 16.87 7.37 -4.31
CA TRP A 264 16.69 7.05 -2.90
C TRP A 264 15.32 6.42 -2.66
N ALA A 265 15.28 5.41 -1.81
CA ALA A 265 14.08 4.67 -1.47
C ALA A 265 13.87 4.61 0.05
N THR A 266 12.67 4.99 0.49
CA THR A 266 12.20 4.72 1.86
C THR A 266 11.71 3.28 1.94
N VAL A 267 11.89 2.67 3.11
CA VAL A 267 11.58 1.26 3.33
C VAL A 267 10.77 1.04 4.60
N ASP A 268 10.06 -0.08 4.67
CA ASP A 268 9.29 -0.47 5.85
C ASP A 268 10.17 -1.14 6.95
N GLN A 269 9.58 -1.33 8.13
CA GLN A 269 10.24 -1.91 9.31
C GLN A 269 10.81 -3.32 9.04
N GLU A 270 10.16 -4.10 8.17
CA GLU A 270 10.65 -5.43 7.80
C GLU A 270 11.93 -5.34 6.97
N MET A 271 12.04 -4.38 6.06
CA MET A 271 13.28 -4.14 5.31
C MET A 271 14.40 -3.70 6.24
N VAL A 272 14.11 -2.81 7.20
CA VAL A 272 15.06 -2.39 8.25
C VAL A 272 15.58 -3.62 9.00
N SER A 273 14.70 -4.54 9.39
CA SER A 273 15.11 -5.81 10.02
C SER A 273 16.02 -6.65 9.11
N LEU A 274 15.76 -6.69 7.80
CA LEU A 274 16.59 -7.43 6.84
C LEU A 274 17.96 -6.78 6.62
N ILE A 275 18.04 -5.44 6.66
CA ILE A 275 19.28 -4.68 6.60
C ILE A 275 20.12 -4.95 7.86
N ASN A 276 19.52 -4.85 9.05
CA ASN A 276 20.18 -5.11 10.33
C ASN A 276 20.69 -6.56 10.44
N LYS A 277 19.97 -7.52 9.84
CA LYS A 277 20.40 -8.93 9.74
C LYS A 277 21.45 -9.18 8.66
N GLY A 278 21.89 -8.16 7.92
CA GLY A 278 22.84 -8.28 6.81
C GLY A 278 22.30 -9.04 5.60
N LYS A 279 20.99 -9.30 5.51
CA LYS A 279 20.37 -10.01 4.38
C LYS A 279 20.22 -9.12 3.15
N VAL A 280 20.09 -7.81 3.38
CA VAL A 280 20.13 -6.76 2.35
C VAL A 280 21.28 -5.84 2.69
N CYS A 281 22.24 -5.75 1.79
CA CYS A 281 23.45 -4.95 1.95
C CYS A 281 23.87 -4.33 0.61
N VAL A 282 24.80 -3.38 0.64
CA VAL A 282 25.37 -2.78 -0.58
C VAL A 282 25.89 -3.88 -1.52
N GLY A 283 25.53 -3.78 -2.81
CA GLY A 283 25.79 -4.82 -3.81
C GLY A 283 24.67 -5.85 -3.97
N SER A 284 23.68 -5.89 -3.07
CA SER A 284 22.53 -6.79 -3.20
C SER A 284 21.64 -6.38 -4.38
N LYS A 285 21.36 -7.32 -5.28
CA LYS A 285 20.35 -7.12 -6.32
C LYS A 285 18.96 -7.46 -5.81
N LEU A 286 18.01 -6.55 -6.04
CA LEU A 286 16.62 -6.65 -5.62
C LEU A 286 15.71 -6.58 -6.84
N ALA A 287 14.74 -7.48 -6.91
CA ALA A 287 13.60 -7.41 -7.80
C ALA A 287 12.45 -6.77 -7.03
N ILE A 288 11.98 -5.61 -7.49
CA ILE A 288 10.97 -4.80 -6.81
C ILE A 288 9.77 -4.63 -7.75
N MET A 289 8.58 -4.88 -7.22
CA MET A 289 7.30 -4.63 -7.87
C MET A 289 6.49 -3.64 -7.03
N GLY A 290 5.67 -2.82 -7.67
CA GLY A 290 4.72 -1.96 -6.96
C GLY A 290 5.40 -0.89 -6.09
N ALA A 291 6.58 -0.41 -6.46
CA ALA A 291 7.14 0.75 -5.78
C ALA A 291 6.27 1.99 -6.05
N GLU A 292 6.11 2.84 -5.05
CA GLU A 292 5.38 4.11 -5.18
C GLU A 292 6.39 5.24 -5.33
N SER A 293 6.11 6.23 -6.18
CA SER A 293 6.89 7.47 -6.20
C SER A 293 6.34 8.41 -5.14
N ILE A 294 7.19 8.88 -4.24
CA ILE A 294 6.87 9.93 -3.29
C ILE A 294 6.94 11.25 -4.08
N ASN A 295 5.87 12.04 -4.06
CA ASN A 295 5.69 13.27 -4.85
C ASN A 295 5.76 13.03 -6.38
N PRO A 296 4.78 12.32 -6.97
CA PRO A 296 4.79 11.99 -8.40
C PRO A 296 4.74 13.22 -9.33
N ASP A 297 4.31 14.37 -8.84
CA ASP A 297 4.21 15.62 -9.62
C ASP A 297 5.57 16.28 -9.87
N GLN A 298 6.63 15.84 -9.18
CA GLN A 298 8.00 16.33 -9.34
C GLN A 298 8.77 15.51 -10.38
N ILE A 299 8.43 15.72 -11.64
CA ILE A 299 9.14 15.13 -12.79
C ILE A 299 10.50 15.82 -12.94
N CYS A 300 11.59 15.05 -12.90
CA CYS A 300 12.93 15.61 -13.02
C CYS A 300 13.94 14.66 -13.68
N ASP A 301 14.99 15.27 -14.24
CA ASP A 301 16.20 14.55 -14.64
C ASP A 301 16.84 13.90 -13.39
N PRO A 302 17.21 12.60 -13.42
CA PRO A 302 17.80 11.91 -12.27
C PRO A 302 19.07 12.58 -11.73
N LEU A 303 19.81 13.34 -12.55
CA LEU A 303 21.01 14.07 -12.12
C LEU A 303 20.69 15.41 -11.47
N LYS A 304 19.52 15.98 -11.78
CA LYS A 304 19.00 17.21 -11.17
C LYS A 304 18.05 16.91 -10.01
N VAL A 305 18.01 15.65 -9.55
CA VAL A 305 17.08 15.20 -8.51
C VAL A 305 17.25 16.05 -7.28
N VAL A 306 16.24 16.88 -7.05
CA VAL A 306 15.97 17.53 -5.78
C VAL A 306 15.86 16.41 -4.74
N LYS A 307 16.29 16.63 -3.50
CA LYS A 307 16.28 15.67 -2.37
C LYS A 307 14.90 15.00 -2.07
N GLU A 308 13.89 15.29 -2.87
CA GLU A 308 12.46 14.98 -2.71
C GLU A 308 11.96 13.86 -3.64
N CYS A 309 12.58 13.59 -4.79
CA CYS A 309 12.18 12.45 -5.65
C CYS A 309 12.67 11.13 -5.02
N ARG A 310 11.77 10.43 -4.32
CA ARG A 310 12.08 9.18 -3.62
C ARG A 310 11.11 8.08 -4.00
N LEU A 311 11.61 6.86 -3.99
CA LEU A 311 10.76 5.67 -4.09
C LEU A 311 10.31 5.24 -2.69
N LYS A 312 9.16 4.58 -2.61
CA LYS A 312 8.71 3.85 -1.43
C LYS A 312 8.64 2.38 -1.79
N VAL A 313 9.39 1.57 -1.07
CA VAL A 313 9.55 0.13 -1.34
C VAL A 313 8.95 -0.67 -0.20
N CYS A 314 8.00 -1.56 -0.55
CA CYS A 314 7.44 -2.52 0.39
C CYS A 314 8.19 -3.86 0.32
N THR A 315 8.59 -4.39 1.47
CA THR A 315 9.37 -5.63 1.60
C THR A 315 8.64 -6.85 1.02
N ASN A 316 7.32 -6.92 1.21
CA ASN A 316 6.51 -8.01 0.66
C ASN A 316 6.46 -8.03 -0.88
N SER A 317 6.81 -6.92 -1.54
CA SER A 317 6.94 -6.81 -2.99
C SER A 317 8.39 -6.76 -3.48
N CYS A 318 9.34 -7.04 -2.59
CA CYS A 318 10.77 -7.10 -2.88
C CYS A 318 11.33 -8.51 -2.71
N ARG A 319 12.19 -8.97 -3.63
CA ARG A 319 12.91 -10.25 -3.51
C ARG A 319 14.36 -10.10 -3.95
N ARG A 320 15.27 -10.89 -3.38
CA ARG A 320 16.65 -10.93 -3.88
C ARG A 320 16.66 -11.48 -5.30
N ALA A 321 17.25 -10.75 -6.21
CA ALA A 321 17.48 -11.18 -7.58
C ALA A 321 18.78 -11.99 -7.66
N ARG A 322 18.90 -12.82 -8.70
CA ARG A 322 20.14 -13.56 -8.97
C ARG A 322 21.29 -12.61 -9.27
N TRP A 323 22.51 -13.02 -8.94
CA TRP A 323 23.71 -12.23 -9.14
C TRP A 323 23.92 -11.83 -10.62
N ASP A 324 23.54 -12.70 -11.55
CA ASP A 324 23.66 -12.54 -13.00
C ASP A 324 22.45 -11.84 -13.64
N ALA A 325 21.41 -11.51 -12.85
CA ALA A 325 20.22 -10.86 -13.37
C ALA A 325 20.54 -9.46 -13.93
N LYS A 326 19.95 -9.14 -15.08
CA LYS A 326 20.08 -7.83 -15.73
C LYS A 326 19.22 -6.80 -14.97
N MET A 327 19.83 -5.66 -14.64
CA MET A 327 19.14 -4.54 -14.00
C MET A 327 18.27 -3.75 -15.01
N GLY A 328 17.28 -3.03 -14.50
CA GLY A 328 16.26 -2.30 -15.25
C GLY A 328 14.92 -3.03 -15.27
N PHE A 329 14.00 -2.59 -16.15
CA PHE A 329 12.66 -3.19 -16.25
C PHE A 329 12.70 -4.66 -16.67
N VAL A 330 11.83 -5.44 -16.04
CA VAL A 330 11.65 -6.88 -16.32
C VAL A 330 10.19 -7.15 -16.64
N ASN A 331 9.95 -8.19 -17.44
CA ASN A 331 8.59 -8.63 -17.74
C ASN A 331 7.91 -9.16 -16.47
N SER A 332 6.72 -8.64 -16.15
CA SER A 332 5.95 -9.01 -14.96
C SER A 332 5.59 -10.50 -14.90
N ARG A 333 5.55 -11.20 -16.04
CA ARG A 333 5.37 -12.66 -16.11
C ARG A 333 6.47 -13.45 -15.40
N CYS A 334 7.63 -12.83 -15.15
CA CYS A 334 8.75 -13.45 -14.46
C CYS A 334 8.64 -13.42 -12.92
N LEU A 335 7.64 -12.73 -12.33
CA LEU A 335 7.48 -12.73 -10.88
C LEU A 335 6.73 -13.98 -10.41
N SER A 336 7.44 -14.83 -9.67
CA SER A 336 6.83 -15.96 -8.97
C SER A 336 5.87 -15.47 -7.87
N SER A 337 4.70 -16.10 -7.79
CA SER A 337 3.76 -15.89 -6.67
C SER A 337 4.45 -16.25 -5.36
N ILE A 338 4.35 -15.38 -4.36
CA ILE A 338 4.90 -15.65 -3.03
C ILE A 338 3.90 -16.49 -2.25
N GLN A 339 4.39 -17.45 -1.45
CA GLN A 339 3.54 -18.22 -0.55
C GLN A 339 2.94 -17.28 0.50
N LEU A 340 1.68 -17.52 0.88
CA LEU A 340 1.01 -16.74 1.92
C LEU A 340 1.80 -16.78 3.23
N SER A 341 2.41 -17.92 3.55
CA SER A 341 3.29 -18.10 4.69
C SER A 341 4.58 -17.25 4.67
N SER A 342 4.96 -16.70 3.53
CA SER A 342 6.14 -15.82 3.40
C SER A 342 5.79 -14.33 3.49
N VAL A 343 4.51 -13.99 3.63
CA VAL A 343 4.06 -12.61 3.79
C VAL A 343 4.43 -12.13 5.19
N LEU A 344 5.21 -11.04 5.24
CA LEU A 344 5.61 -10.41 6.48
C LEU A 344 4.49 -9.48 6.98
N PRO A 345 4.10 -9.53 8.26
CA PRO A 345 2.98 -8.75 8.78
C PRO A 345 3.12 -7.24 8.57
N HIS A 346 4.33 -6.68 8.73
CA HIS A 346 4.60 -5.24 8.60
C HIS A 346 5.36 -4.89 7.30
N GLY A 347 5.37 -5.80 6.32
CA GLY A 347 6.11 -5.65 5.07
C GLY A 347 5.36 -4.92 3.94
N GLY A 348 4.28 -4.21 4.28
CA GLY A 348 3.48 -3.43 3.35
C GLY A 348 2.80 -4.26 2.25
N MET A 349 2.77 -3.71 1.04
CA MET A 349 2.09 -4.31 -0.11
C MET A 349 2.73 -5.63 -0.56
N VAL A 350 1.88 -6.62 -0.86
CA VAL A 350 2.16 -7.93 -1.42
C VAL A 350 1.90 -7.92 -2.93
N GLY A 351 2.96 -8.07 -3.73
CA GLY A 351 2.88 -8.01 -5.19
C GLY A 351 1.97 -9.09 -5.79
N LYS A 352 2.22 -10.37 -5.48
CA LYS A 352 1.39 -11.50 -5.92
C LYS A 352 1.48 -12.67 -4.95
N THR A 353 0.35 -13.17 -4.47
CA THR A 353 0.26 -14.36 -3.62
C THR A 353 -0.93 -15.23 -4.03
N SER A 354 -0.92 -16.51 -3.67
CA SER A 354 -2.03 -17.42 -3.93
C SER A 354 -2.41 -18.14 -2.64
N ALA A 355 -3.71 -18.24 -2.37
CA ALA A 355 -4.21 -18.84 -1.15
C ALA A 355 -5.57 -19.51 -1.36
N LEU A 356 -5.86 -20.51 -0.51
CA LEU A 356 -7.15 -21.17 -0.45
C LEU A 356 -8.16 -20.30 0.28
N VAL A 357 -9.33 -20.08 -0.31
CA VAL A 357 -10.49 -19.51 0.38
C VAL A 357 -11.10 -20.56 1.30
N ALA A 358 -10.79 -20.47 2.59
CA ALA A 358 -11.30 -21.40 3.60
C ALA A 358 -12.69 -21.00 4.09
N ARG A 359 -12.94 -19.70 4.32
CA ARG A 359 -14.25 -19.19 4.76
C ARG A 359 -14.58 -17.89 4.05
N VAL A 360 -15.82 -17.75 3.61
CA VAL A 360 -16.39 -16.47 3.17
C VAL A 360 -17.41 -16.05 4.21
N TYR A 361 -17.23 -14.88 4.82
CA TYR A 361 -18.14 -14.37 5.84
C TYR A 361 -19.28 -13.57 5.22
N PRO A 362 -20.39 -13.37 5.95
CA PRO A 362 -21.46 -12.47 5.53
C PRO A 362 -20.95 -11.04 5.28
N LEU A 363 -21.65 -10.32 4.42
CA LEU A 363 -21.40 -8.90 4.20
C LEU A 363 -21.74 -8.09 5.45
N LEU A 364 -20.85 -7.15 5.78
CA LEU A 364 -21.03 -6.19 6.86
C LEU A 364 -21.22 -4.78 6.27
N HIS A 365 -21.93 -3.95 7.01
CA HIS A 365 -22.10 -2.52 6.72
C HIS A 365 -21.39 -1.72 7.81
N MET A 366 -20.37 -0.97 7.41
CA MET A 366 -19.67 -0.05 8.30
C MET A 366 -20.28 1.34 8.17
N SER A 367 -20.64 1.97 9.29
CA SER A 367 -21.01 3.38 9.33
C SER A 367 -20.29 4.06 10.50
N LYS A 368 -20.24 5.39 10.49
CA LYS A 368 -19.96 6.17 11.68
C LYS A 368 -21.29 6.51 12.37
N ASP A 369 -21.31 6.50 13.69
CA ASP A 369 -22.44 7.04 14.46
C ASP A 369 -22.37 8.57 14.54
N SER A 370 -23.34 9.19 15.21
CA SER A 370 -23.39 10.65 15.44
C SER A 370 -22.20 11.17 16.26
N GLU A 371 -21.53 10.31 17.01
CA GLU A 371 -20.33 10.63 17.80
C GLU A 371 -19.03 10.39 16.99
N GLY A 372 -19.13 9.92 15.74
CA GLY A 372 -18.00 9.65 14.85
C GLY A 372 -17.33 8.29 15.06
N LYS A 373 -17.84 7.45 15.97
CA LYS A 373 -17.32 6.10 16.24
C LYS A 373 -17.78 5.12 15.16
N THR A 374 -16.87 4.24 14.75
CA THR A 374 -17.15 3.21 13.74
C THR A 374 -18.00 2.08 14.30
N VAL A 375 -19.11 1.78 13.64
CA VAL A 375 -20.04 0.71 13.96
C VAL A 375 -20.11 -0.26 12.78
N PHE A 376 -19.98 -1.55 13.05
CA PHE A 376 -20.18 -2.62 12.08
C PHE A 376 -21.54 -3.28 12.32
N ARG A 377 -22.35 -3.38 11.26
CA ARG A 377 -23.67 -4.00 11.29
C ARG A 377 -23.72 -5.18 10.34
N ASN A 378 -24.34 -6.27 10.76
CA ASN A 378 -24.71 -7.37 9.86
C ASN A 378 -25.89 -6.95 8.96
N GLU A 379 -26.26 -7.78 7.99
CA GLU A 379 -27.34 -7.49 7.04
C GLU A 379 -28.68 -7.17 7.75
N ARG A 380 -29.08 -7.96 8.75
CA ARG A 380 -30.35 -7.74 9.48
C ARG A 380 -30.36 -6.46 10.29
N THR A 381 -29.31 -6.23 11.09
CA THR A 381 -29.19 -5.01 11.90
C THR A 381 -29.12 -3.77 11.02
N HIS A 382 -28.54 -3.88 9.83
CA HIS A 382 -28.59 -2.82 8.83
C HIS A 382 -30.02 -2.59 8.34
N SER A 383 -30.75 -3.62 7.90
CA SER A 383 -32.12 -3.47 7.41
C SER A 383 -33.08 -2.87 8.46
N VAL A 384 -32.94 -3.26 9.73
CA VAL A 384 -33.74 -2.67 10.82
C VAL A 384 -33.41 -1.19 11.02
N GLU A 385 -32.14 -0.82 10.93
CA GLU A 385 -31.70 0.57 11.06
C GLU A 385 -32.09 1.41 9.85
N GLU A 386 -32.06 0.83 8.66
CA GLU A 386 -32.48 1.43 7.40
C GLU A 386 -33.98 1.73 7.42
N ALA A 387 -34.81 0.78 7.85
CA ALA A 387 -36.25 1.01 8.00
C ALA A 387 -36.58 2.09 9.05
N LYS A 388 -35.83 2.16 10.14
CA LYS A 388 -35.97 3.25 11.13
C LYS A 388 -35.59 4.60 10.53
N TYR A 389 -34.49 4.64 9.78
CA TYR A 389 -34.05 5.87 9.14
C TYR A 389 -35.03 6.33 8.05
N GLU A 390 -35.53 5.41 7.23
CA GLU A 390 -36.54 5.67 6.21
C GLU A 390 -37.82 6.25 6.85
N LYS A 391 -38.25 5.69 7.99
CA LYS A 391 -39.37 6.24 8.76
C LYS A 391 -39.11 7.68 9.22
N ILE A 392 -37.95 7.96 9.83
CA ILE A 392 -37.59 9.31 10.28
C ILE A 392 -37.47 10.28 9.09
N TYR A 393 -36.89 9.81 7.98
CA TYR A 393 -36.75 10.59 6.76
C TYR A 393 -38.13 10.96 6.19
N ASN A 394 -39.05 10.01 6.11
CA ASN A 394 -40.41 10.25 5.64
C ASN A 394 -41.18 11.21 6.54
N GLU A 395 -41.11 11.03 7.87
CA GLU A 395 -41.74 11.95 8.84
C GLU A 395 -41.21 13.39 8.68
N LYS A 396 -39.88 13.56 8.57
CA LYS A 396 -39.28 14.88 8.35
C LYS A 396 -39.54 15.46 6.97
N ALA A 397 -39.65 14.60 5.97
CA ALA A 397 -40.02 15.01 4.63
C ALA A 397 -41.46 15.55 4.59
N GLU A 398 -42.40 14.86 5.23
CA GLU A 398 -43.79 15.31 5.33
C GLU A 398 -43.89 16.66 6.06
N GLU A 399 -43.23 16.82 7.21
CA GLU A 399 -43.19 18.08 7.96
C GLU A 399 -42.66 19.26 7.12
N LEU A 400 -41.63 19.02 6.29
CA LEU A 400 -41.01 20.07 5.49
C LEU A 400 -41.78 20.37 4.20
N TYR A 401 -42.47 19.37 3.63
CA TYR A 401 -43.11 19.49 2.32
C TYR A 401 -44.08 20.66 2.25
N GLU A 402 -44.93 20.84 3.26
CA GLU A 402 -45.88 21.95 3.31
C GLU A 402 -45.21 23.32 3.38
N GLN A 403 -44.06 23.41 4.05
CA GLN A 403 -43.30 24.66 4.20
C GLN A 403 -42.62 25.02 2.88
N VAL A 404 -42.01 24.04 2.21
CA VAL A 404 -41.37 24.20 0.90
C VAL A 404 -42.40 24.52 -0.18
N TRP A 405 -43.54 23.83 -0.17
CA TRP A 405 -44.64 24.09 -1.09
C TRP A 405 -45.12 25.53 -0.98
N ARG A 406 -45.38 26.03 0.23
CA ARG A 406 -45.78 27.42 0.46
C ARG A 406 -44.73 28.43 0.00
N GLU A 407 -43.45 28.15 0.24
CA GLU A 407 -42.35 29.02 -0.19
C GLU A 407 -42.29 29.13 -1.73
N VAL A 408 -42.44 28.01 -2.44
CA VAL A 408 -42.43 28.00 -3.91
C VAL A 408 -43.71 28.63 -4.45
N GLU A 409 -44.88 28.30 -3.90
CA GLU A 409 -46.15 28.90 -4.30
C GLU A 409 -46.15 30.43 -4.20
N GLN A 410 -45.56 30.98 -3.13
CA GLN A 410 -45.42 32.43 -2.98
C GLN A 410 -44.53 33.08 -4.06
N LYS A 411 -43.53 32.37 -4.60
CA LYS A 411 -42.69 32.89 -5.70
C LYS A 411 -43.45 33.01 -7.02
N TYR A 412 -44.45 32.16 -7.22
CA TYR A 412 -45.25 32.12 -8.45
C TYR A 412 -46.55 32.94 -8.36
N LYS A 413 -46.99 33.32 -7.16
CA LYS A 413 -48.09 34.27 -6.97
C LYS A 413 -47.65 35.69 -7.36
N LYS A 414 -48.21 36.20 -8.47
CA LYS A 414 -48.06 37.60 -8.88
C LYS A 414 -49.31 38.39 -8.48
N ASN A 415 -49.13 39.53 -7.83
CA ASN A 415 -50.22 40.49 -7.61
C ASN A 415 -50.48 41.26 -8.90
N VAL A 416 -51.49 40.84 -9.66
CA VAL A 416 -52.04 41.63 -10.77
C VAL A 416 -53.26 42.39 -10.25
N ASP A 417 -53.41 43.65 -10.64
CA ASP A 417 -54.59 44.45 -10.34
C ASP A 417 -55.70 44.12 -11.37
N VAL A 418 -56.65 43.28 -10.97
CA VAL A 418 -57.76 42.81 -11.81
C VAL A 418 -58.69 43.96 -12.22
N GLY A 419 -58.69 45.07 -11.47
CA GLY A 419 -59.56 46.23 -11.72
C GLY A 419 -59.26 46.99 -13.02
N MET A 420 -58.18 46.64 -13.73
CA MET A 420 -57.70 47.34 -14.92
C MET A 420 -58.25 46.78 -16.25
N TYR A 421 -58.89 45.60 -16.25
CA TYR A 421 -59.31 44.92 -17.50
C TYR A 421 -60.83 44.96 -17.69
N THR A 422 -61.29 45.43 -18.86
CA THR A 422 -62.73 45.40 -19.20
C THR A 422 -63.14 44.07 -19.85
N PRO A 423 -64.44 43.70 -19.87
CA PRO A 423 -64.92 42.48 -20.51
C PRO A 423 -64.61 42.37 -22.02
N LYS A 424 -64.32 43.49 -22.69
CA LYS A 424 -63.89 43.51 -24.11
C LYS A 424 -62.40 43.18 -24.25
N ASP A 425 -61.59 43.58 -23.29
CA ASP A 425 -60.15 43.31 -23.26
C ASP A 425 -59.88 41.83 -22.95
N ILE A 426 -60.69 41.21 -22.09
CA ILE A 426 -60.58 39.77 -21.74
C ILE A 426 -60.74 38.86 -22.98
N LYS A 427 -61.57 39.26 -23.96
CA LYS A 427 -61.78 38.50 -25.20
C LYS A 427 -60.64 38.63 -26.22
N SER A 428 -59.82 39.68 -26.13
CA SER A 428 -58.69 39.92 -27.03
C SER A 428 -57.33 39.52 -26.45
N LEU A 429 -57.26 39.20 -25.14
CA LEU A 429 -56.05 38.76 -24.46
C LEU A 429 -55.58 37.38 -24.94
N THR A 430 -54.32 37.27 -25.33
CA THR A 430 -53.68 36.02 -25.79
C THR A 430 -52.51 35.60 -24.88
N GLN A 431 -52.20 36.37 -23.84
CA GLN A 431 -51.11 36.11 -22.89
C GLN A 431 -51.57 35.14 -21.79
N PRO A 432 -51.02 33.91 -21.72
CA PRO A 432 -51.50 32.87 -20.80
C PRO A 432 -51.29 33.19 -19.31
N ASP A 433 -50.27 33.98 -18.97
CA ASP A 433 -49.93 34.35 -17.60
C ASP A 433 -50.89 35.39 -17.02
N VAL A 434 -51.30 36.37 -17.81
CA VAL A 434 -52.32 37.37 -17.43
C VAL A 434 -53.69 36.71 -17.31
N LEU A 435 -54.04 35.84 -18.27
CA LEU A 435 -55.30 35.08 -18.25
C LEU A 435 -55.40 34.15 -17.04
N TRP A 436 -54.30 33.45 -16.68
CA TRP A 436 -54.24 32.61 -15.48
C TRP A 436 -54.48 33.41 -14.19
N ASN A 437 -53.81 34.57 -14.04
CA ASN A 437 -53.97 35.41 -12.85
C ASN A 437 -55.39 35.99 -12.72
N ILE A 438 -56.01 36.38 -13.84
CA ILE A 438 -57.41 36.83 -13.87
C ILE A 438 -58.33 35.70 -13.37
N ILE A 439 -58.13 34.46 -13.84
CA ILE A 439 -58.92 33.29 -13.42
C ILE A 439 -58.71 32.95 -11.93
N GLU A 440 -57.48 33.05 -11.42
CA GLU A 440 -57.16 32.73 -10.02
C GLU A 440 -57.73 33.75 -9.03
N GLN A 441 -57.84 35.02 -9.44
CA GLN A 441 -58.33 36.12 -8.60
C GLN A 441 -59.82 36.41 -8.77
N SER A 442 -60.41 36.18 -9.95
CA SER A 442 -61.84 36.31 -10.18
C SER A 442 -62.55 35.01 -9.77
N CYS A 443 -63.03 34.92 -8.53
CA CYS A 443 -63.84 33.79 -8.05
C CYS A 443 -65.25 33.71 -8.70
N ASP A 444 -65.49 34.34 -9.84
CA ASP A 444 -66.79 34.46 -10.51
C ASP A 444 -66.88 33.53 -11.75
N PRO A 445 -67.80 32.53 -11.75
CA PRO A 445 -68.07 31.69 -12.91
C PRO A 445 -68.46 32.46 -14.18
N ALA A 446 -68.97 33.68 -14.07
CA ALA A 446 -69.34 34.51 -15.22
C ALA A 446 -68.10 34.98 -16.02
N THR A 447 -66.97 35.22 -15.36
CA THR A 447 -65.70 35.63 -15.99
C THR A 447 -65.06 34.49 -16.77
N GLN A 448 -65.21 33.25 -16.29
CA GLN A 448 -64.76 32.06 -17.02
C GLN A 448 -65.59 31.80 -18.29
N GLY A 449 -66.87 32.18 -18.29
CA GLY A 449 -67.75 32.11 -19.46
C GLY A 449 -67.48 33.17 -20.54
N LEU A 450 -66.63 34.17 -20.28
CA LEU A 450 -66.24 35.21 -21.23
C LEU A 450 -65.03 34.82 -22.10
N LEU A 451 -64.32 33.74 -21.75
CA LEU A 451 -63.11 33.25 -22.41
C LEU A 451 -63.47 32.30 -23.57
N SER A 452 -62.70 32.34 -24.65
CA SER A 452 -62.82 31.39 -25.76
C SER A 452 -62.24 30.02 -25.41
N ASN A 453 -62.66 28.96 -26.12
CA ASN A 453 -62.10 27.62 -25.95
C ASN A 453 -60.58 27.55 -26.21
N GLU A 454 -60.05 28.41 -27.09
CA GLU A 454 -58.62 28.50 -27.35
C GLU A 454 -57.87 29.18 -26.19
N GLN A 455 -58.45 30.23 -25.61
CA GLN A 455 -57.91 30.91 -24.42
C GLN A 455 -57.91 29.97 -23.20
N LEU A 456 -58.98 29.20 -22.98
CA LEU A 456 -59.06 28.21 -21.90
C LEU A 456 -58.00 27.11 -22.04
N LYS A 457 -57.74 26.64 -23.27
CA LYS A 457 -56.69 25.66 -23.53
C LYS A 457 -55.30 26.23 -23.26
N LEU A 458 -55.01 27.46 -23.71
CA LEU A 458 -53.74 28.14 -23.43
C LEU A 458 -53.50 28.32 -21.92
N VAL A 459 -54.53 28.64 -21.16
CA VAL A 459 -54.45 28.76 -19.70
C VAL A 459 -54.25 27.39 -19.04
N ALA A 460 -54.91 26.34 -19.53
CA ALA A 460 -54.72 24.98 -19.02
C ALA A 460 -53.28 24.49 -19.25
N ASP A 461 -52.74 24.69 -20.45
CA ASP A 461 -51.37 24.34 -20.81
C ASP A 461 -50.35 25.14 -19.97
N TYR A 462 -50.59 26.44 -19.78
CA TYR A 462 -49.75 27.29 -18.93
C TYR A 462 -49.82 26.90 -17.45
N ARG A 463 -51.02 26.59 -16.93
CA ARG A 463 -51.22 26.06 -15.57
C ARG A 463 -50.43 24.78 -15.38
N GLU A 464 -50.51 23.84 -16.31
CA GLU A 464 -49.77 22.59 -16.24
C GLU A 464 -48.26 22.84 -16.27
N GLN A 465 -47.79 23.77 -17.11
CA GLN A 465 -46.39 24.16 -17.19
C GLN A 465 -45.88 24.79 -15.89
N ILE A 466 -46.64 25.71 -15.28
CA ILE A 466 -46.28 26.34 -14.00
C ILE A 466 -46.32 25.32 -12.87
N LEU A 467 -47.36 24.49 -12.78
CA LEU A 467 -47.41 23.41 -11.79
C LEU A 467 -46.26 22.41 -11.96
N SER A 468 -45.83 22.12 -13.19
CA SER A 468 -44.66 21.28 -13.45
C SER A 468 -43.37 21.94 -12.97
N LYS A 469 -43.19 23.24 -13.23
CA LYS A 469 -42.03 24.00 -12.72
C LYS A 469 -42.02 24.07 -11.20
N MET A 470 -43.16 24.35 -10.58
CA MET A 470 -43.31 24.36 -9.13
C MET A 470 -42.99 22.99 -8.53
N ARG A 471 -43.50 21.89 -9.09
CA ARG A 471 -43.16 20.54 -8.64
C ARG A 471 -41.66 20.26 -8.72
N GLN A 472 -41.01 20.65 -9.81
CA GLN A 472 -39.57 20.47 -9.99
C GLN A 472 -38.77 21.29 -8.96
N GLU A 473 -39.11 22.57 -8.77
CA GLU A 473 -38.45 23.43 -7.77
C GLU A 473 -38.68 22.95 -6.34
N VAL A 474 -39.91 22.51 -6.01
CA VAL A 474 -40.21 21.89 -4.72
C VAL A 474 -39.34 20.66 -4.53
N GLN A 475 -39.22 19.77 -5.52
CA GLN A 475 -38.35 18.59 -5.44
C GLN A 475 -36.88 18.95 -5.24
N ASP A 476 -36.37 19.97 -5.93
CA ASP A 476 -34.96 20.35 -5.84
C ASP A 476 -34.66 21.08 -4.53
N LEU A 477 -35.55 21.97 -4.06
CA LEU A 477 -35.42 22.63 -2.76
C LEU A 477 -35.59 21.63 -1.61
N MET A 478 -36.47 20.64 -1.78
CA MET A 478 -36.63 19.53 -0.86
C MET A 478 -35.34 18.73 -0.71
N LYS A 479 -34.68 18.36 -1.82
CA LYS A 479 -33.38 17.66 -1.78
C LYS A 479 -32.28 18.48 -1.10
N VAL A 480 -32.30 19.81 -1.22
CA VAL A 480 -31.33 20.68 -0.54
C VAL A 480 -31.61 20.73 0.96
N LYS A 481 -32.83 21.12 1.36
CA LYS A 481 -33.19 21.24 2.78
C LYS A 481 -33.16 19.90 3.52
N MET A 482 -33.52 18.79 2.88
CA MET A 482 -33.40 17.45 3.46
C MET A 482 -31.95 17.08 3.77
N ARG A 483 -30.98 17.47 2.93
CA ARG A 483 -29.56 17.23 3.19
C ARG A 483 -29.04 18.02 4.39
N ASP A 484 -29.61 19.19 4.66
CA ASP A 484 -29.24 20.00 5.83
C ASP A 484 -29.82 19.44 7.13
N ILE A 485 -31.05 18.93 7.09
CA ILE A 485 -31.73 18.34 8.27
C ILE A 485 -31.17 16.95 8.59
N LEU A 486 -31.01 16.11 7.57
CA LEU A 486 -30.52 14.73 7.67
C LEU A 486 -29.32 14.56 6.73
N PRO A 487 -28.08 14.80 7.22
CA PRO A 487 -26.90 14.61 6.39
C PRO A 487 -26.78 13.16 5.93
N GLU A 488 -26.23 12.97 4.73
CA GLU A 488 -26.06 11.65 4.11
C GLU A 488 -25.19 10.74 4.99
N ARG A 489 -25.71 9.53 5.25
CA ARG A 489 -24.98 8.50 5.98
C ARG A 489 -23.94 7.87 5.07
N HIS A 490 -22.66 7.97 5.42
CA HIS A 490 -21.59 7.28 4.70
C HIS A 490 -21.50 5.80 5.13
N ILE A 491 -22.28 4.94 4.47
CA ILE A 491 -22.31 3.49 4.70
C ILE A 491 -21.38 2.78 3.71
N VAL A 492 -20.48 1.93 4.21
CA VAL A 492 -19.52 1.18 3.40
C VAL A 492 -19.69 -0.32 3.61
N LYS A 493 -19.96 -1.05 2.52
CA LYS A 493 -19.97 -2.52 2.52
C LYS A 493 -18.57 -3.08 2.73
N LEU A 494 -18.48 -4.14 3.52
CA LEU A 494 -17.25 -4.82 3.91
C LEU A 494 -17.46 -6.33 3.82
N LEU A 495 -16.56 -7.03 3.12
CA LEU A 495 -16.51 -8.49 3.10
C LEU A 495 -15.24 -8.97 3.78
N LYS A 496 -15.36 -9.95 4.68
CA LYS A 496 -14.20 -10.66 5.24
C LYS A 496 -14.11 -12.04 4.64
N VAL A 497 -12.88 -12.49 4.37
CA VAL A 497 -12.58 -13.81 3.82
C VAL A 497 -11.39 -14.40 4.55
N ARG A 498 -11.52 -15.63 5.05
CA ARG A 498 -10.37 -16.36 5.63
C ARG A 498 -9.63 -17.10 4.53
N LEU A 499 -8.35 -16.81 4.43
CA LEU A 499 -7.40 -17.43 3.54
C LEU A 499 -6.48 -18.38 4.31
N VAL A 500 -6.10 -19.48 3.67
CA VAL A 500 -5.18 -20.47 4.25
C VAL A 500 -4.11 -20.85 3.23
N ASP A 501 -2.87 -20.97 3.71
CA ASP A 501 -1.77 -21.59 2.97
C ASP A 501 -1.95 -23.12 3.00
N CYS A 502 -2.09 -23.76 1.82
CA CYS A 502 -2.35 -25.19 1.71
C CYS A 502 -1.21 -26.05 2.28
N GLU A 503 0.03 -25.56 2.28
CA GLU A 503 1.20 -26.33 2.71
C GLU A 503 1.48 -26.16 4.20
N LYS A 504 1.49 -24.90 4.67
CA LYS A 504 1.92 -24.55 6.03
C LYS A 504 0.79 -24.18 6.99
N GLU A 505 -0.45 -24.23 6.52
CA GLU A 505 -1.66 -23.94 7.30
C GLU A 505 -1.69 -22.55 7.96
N ILE A 506 -0.87 -21.62 7.46
CA ILE A 506 -0.87 -20.23 7.92
C ILE A 506 -2.17 -19.56 7.49
N GLN A 507 -2.80 -18.87 8.44
CA GLN A 507 -4.09 -18.22 8.24
C GLN A 507 -3.92 -16.73 8.03
N ALA A 508 -4.69 -16.21 7.08
CA ALA A 508 -4.86 -14.79 6.89
C ALA A 508 -6.35 -14.42 6.83
N LEU A 509 -6.68 -13.22 7.30
CA LEU A 509 -8.00 -12.63 7.18
C LEU A 509 -7.91 -11.48 6.17
N LEU A 510 -8.49 -11.69 5.00
CA LEU A 510 -8.61 -10.68 3.96
C LEU A 510 -9.87 -9.85 4.20
N THR A 511 -9.68 -8.54 4.33
CA THR A 511 -10.73 -7.53 4.47
C THR A 511 -10.88 -6.80 3.15
N ILE A 512 -12.08 -6.87 2.55
CA ILE A 512 -12.39 -6.30 1.25
C ILE A 512 -13.41 -5.18 1.44
N TRP A 513 -12.97 -3.94 1.20
CA TRP A 513 -13.81 -2.76 1.22
C TRP A 513 -14.52 -2.57 -0.12
N ARG A 514 -15.80 -2.24 -0.07
CA ARG A 514 -16.67 -2.03 -1.25
C ARG A 514 -16.60 -3.20 -2.24
N PRO A 515 -16.91 -4.43 -1.79
CA PRO A 515 -16.88 -5.60 -2.66
C PRO A 515 -17.92 -5.45 -3.78
N THR A 516 -17.50 -5.63 -5.03
CA THR A 516 -18.41 -5.71 -6.18
C THR A 516 -19.02 -7.09 -6.28
N GLU A 517 -20.14 -7.21 -7.02
CA GLU A 517 -20.80 -8.50 -7.25
C GLU A 517 -19.87 -9.51 -7.94
N GLU A 518 -19.04 -9.05 -8.86
CA GLU A 518 -17.98 -9.86 -9.50
C GLU A 518 -17.03 -10.46 -8.47
N ILE A 519 -16.52 -9.64 -7.53
CA ILE A 519 -15.60 -10.09 -6.48
C ILE A 519 -16.29 -11.14 -5.59
N CYS A 520 -17.55 -10.89 -5.20
CA CYS A 520 -18.34 -11.84 -4.44
C CYS A 520 -18.58 -13.16 -5.20
N SER A 521 -18.72 -13.12 -6.53
CA SER A 521 -18.90 -14.31 -7.36
C SER A 521 -17.64 -15.18 -7.47
N ILE A 522 -16.46 -14.54 -7.50
CA ILE A 522 -15.15 -15.18 -7.61
C ILE A 522 -14.75 -15.82 -6.27
N LEU A 523 -14.96 -15.10 -5.17
CA LEU A 523 -14.60 -15.52 -3.82
C LEU A 523 -15.61 -16.54 -3.27
N LYS A 524 -15.41 -17.81 -3.62
CA LYS A 524 -16.17 -18.94 -3.06
C LYS A 524 -15.25 -19.87 -2.27
N GLU A 525 -15.81 -20.48 -1.23
CA GLU A 525 -15.09 -21.49 -0.44
C GLU A 525 -14.58 -22.63 -1.33
N LYS A 526 -13.43 -23.23 -0.96
CA LYS A 526 -12.68 -24.26 -1.71
C LYS A 526 -11.93 -23.77 -2.97
N LYS A 527 -12.03 -22.51 -3.35
CA LYS A 527 -11.26 -21.99 -4.49
C LYS A 527 -9.87 -21.55 -4.08
N ILE A 528 -8.88 -21.83 -4.92
CA ILE A 528 -7.55 -21.25 -4.82
C ILE A 528 -7.52 -20.02 -5.71
N ILE A 529 -7.28 -18.88 -5.09
CA ILE A 529 -7.31 -17.58 -5.76
C ILE A 529 -5.92 -16.96 -5.68
N SER A 530 -5.45 -16.46 -6.82
CA SER A 530 -4.29 -15.60 -6.91
C SER A 530 -4.74 -14.15 -6.70
N PHE A 531 -4.07 -13.49 -5.77
CA PHE A 531 -4.28 -12.10 -5.43
C PHE A 531 -3.03 -11.30 -5.82
N THR A 532 -3.23 -10.11 -6.39
CA THR A 532 -2.13 -9.16 -6.62
C THR A 532 -2.39 -7.87 -5.86
N HIS A 533 -1.34 -7.17 -5.43
CA HIS A 533 -1.42 -5.87 -4.74
C HIS A 533 -2.33 -5.88 -3.50
N LEU A 534 -2.22 -6.91 -2.66
CA LEU A 534 -2.84 -6.91 -1.32
C LEU A 534 -1.96 -6.12 -0.36
N TYR A 535 -2.54 -5.53 0.70
CA TYR A 535 -1.77 -4.84 1.72
C TYR A 535 -1.73 -5.65 3.02
N ALA A 536 -0.55 -5.90 3.57
CA ALA A 536 -0.38 -6.54 4.88
C ALA A 536 -0.34 -5.46 5.98
N SER A 537 -1.21 -5.59 6.98
CA SER A 537 -1.42 -4.60 8.05
C SER A 537 -1.08 -5.11 9.45
N GLY A 538 -0.31 -6.20 9.54
CA GLY A 538 0.08 -6.81 10.80
C GLY A 538 -0.60 -8.16 11.07
N THR A 539 -0.49 -8.62 12.32
CA THR A 539 -1.07 -9.88 12.77
C THR A 539 -1.95 -9.63 13.98
N ARG A 540 -3.14 -10.24 14.01
CA ARG A 540 -4.04 -10.22 15.17
C ARG A 540 -4.38 -11.65 15.56
N GLU A 541 -4.19 -12.00 16.83
CA GLU A 541 -4.43 -13.37 17.34
C GLU A 541 -3.72 -14.47 16.52
N ARG A 542 -2.49 -14.20 16.05
CA ARG A 542 -1.69 -15.06 15.14
C ARG A 542 -2.27 -15.24 13.72
N VAL A 543 -3.26 -14.44 13.33
CA VAL A 543 -3.82 -14.42 11.97
C VAL A 543 -3.35 -13.16 11.24
N LEU A 544 -2.71 -13.36 10.08
CA LEU A 544 -2.23 -12.27 9.23
C LEU A 544 -3.40 -11.43 8.73
N GLN A 545 -3.32 -10.12 8.84
CA GLN A 545 -4.36 -9.20 8.36
C GLN A 545 -4.00 -8.68 6.98
N LEU A 546 -4.86 -8.95 6.00
CA LEU A 546 -4.72 -8.50 4.62
C LEU A 546 -5.88 -7.59 4.25
N THR A 547 -5.61 -6.57 3.45
CA THR A 547 -6.64 -5.65 2.96
C THR A 547 -6.52 -5.45 1.45
N ASN A 548 -7.64 -5.29 0.76
CA ASN A 548 -7.64 -4.93 -0.66
C ASN A 548 -7.23 -3.47 -0.87
N THR A 549 -6.60 -3.21 -2.01
CA THR A 549 -6.30 -1.89 -2.53
C THR A 549 -7.10 -1.64 -3.81
N ARG A 550 -7.05 -0.41 -4.34
CA ARG A 550 -7.67 -0.09 -5.64
C ARG A 550 -7.04 -0.84 -6.81
N GLN A 551 -5.81 -1.33 -6.63
CA GLN A 551 -5.06 -2.09 -7.65
C GLN A 551 -5.20 -3.60 -7.47
N THR A 552 -5.91 -4.06 -6.43
CA THR A 552 -6.06 -5.49 -6.17
C THR A 552 -6.80 -6.17 -7.31
N ARG A 553 -6.23 -7.27 -7.79
CA ARG A 553 -6.88 -8.16 -8.76
C ARG A 553 -7.01 -9.55 -8.19
N TYR A 554 -8.08 -10.22 -8.58
CA TYR A 554 -8.45 -11.57 -8.16
C TYR A 554 -8.47 -12.45 -9.39
N GLN A 555 -7.76 -13.57 -9.35
CA GLN A 555 -7.76 -14.55 -10.44
C GLN A 555 -7.93 -15.95 -9.85
N GLU A 556 -8.98 -16.64 -10.26
CA GLU A 556 -9.16 -18.05 -9.91
C GLU A 556 -8.09 -18.90 -10.60
N VAL A 557 -7.41 -19.74 -9.82
CA VAL A 557 -6.34 -20.62 -10.32
C VAL A 557 -6.86 -22.03 -10.48
N SER A 558 -7.42 -22.59 -9.42
CA SER A 558 -7.94 -23.96 -9.38
C SER A 558 -8.87 -24.16 -8.19
N SER A 559 -9.51 -25.33 -8.11
CA SER A 559 -10.29 -25.75 -6.96
C SER A 559 -9.50 -26.72 -6.07
N PHE A 560 -9.64 -26.59 -4.76
CA PHE A 560 -8.99 -27.45 -3.79
C PHE A 560 -9.78 -28.75 -3.59
N ALA A 561 -9.14 -29.89 -3.88
CA ALA A 561 -9.79 -31.19 -3.89
C ALA A 561 -10.03 -31.77 -2.47
N SER A 562 -9.24 -31.38 -1.47
CA SER A 562 -9.33 -31.97 -0.13
C SER A 562 -10.45 -31.35 0.72
N ASN A 563 -11.09 -32.21 1.51
CA ASN A 563 -12.16 -31.84 2.44
C ASN A 563 -11.65 -31.29 3.78
N LYS A 564 -10.34 -31.17 3.96
CA LYS A 564 -9.71 -30.73 5.22
C LYS A 564 -10.29 -29.42 5.76
N PHE A 565 -10.55 -28.46 4.88
CA PHE A 565 -11.05 -27.13 5.26
C PHE A 565 -12.56 -26.95 5.05
N LEU A 566 -13.33 -28.03 4.92
CA LEU A 566 -14.78 -27.92 4.83
C LEU A 566 -15.43 -27.36 6.10
N ARG A 567 -16.61 -26.77 5.94
CA ARG A 567 -17.49 -26.51 7.07
C ARG A 567 -18.09 -27.82 7.57
N ARG A 568 -18.20 -27.95 8.88
CA ARG A 568 -18.72 -29.12 9.60
C ARG A 568 -19.57 -28.63 10.76
N VAL A 569 -20.69 -29.30 10.99
CA VAL A 569 -21.48 -29.11 12.22
C VAL A 569 -20.67 -29.70 13.37
N THR A 570 -20.43 -28.88 14.38
CA THR A 570 -19.77 -29.28 15.61
C THR A 570 -20.78 -29.97 16.50
N CYS A 571 -20.54 -31.24 16.82
CA CYS A 571 -21.36 -31.93 17.82
C CYS A 571 -21.05 -31.36 19.21
N LEU A 572 -22.08 -31.12 20.03
CA LEU A 572 -21.90 -30.54 21.37
C LEU A 572 -21.04 -31.44 22.28
N SER A 573 -21.10 -32.76 22.09
CA SER A 573 -20.25 -33.74 22.76
C SER A 573 -18.74 -33.56 22.51
N GLU A 574 -18.34 -32.96 21.39
CA GLU A 574 -16.94 -32.64 21.08
C GLU A 574 -16.43 -31.43 21.88
N LEU A 575 -17.34 -30.63 22.43
CA LEU A 575 -17.03 -29.38 23.14
C LEU A 575 -16.79 -29.59 24.64
N LYS A 576 -16.64 -30.84 25.08
CA LYS A 576 -16.34 -31.17 26.48
C LYS A 576 -15.09 -30.41 26.96
N PRO A 577 -15.01 -30.06 28.25
CA PRO A 577 -13.93 -29.25 28.81
C PRO A 577 -12.59 -30.03 28.79
N VAL A 578 -11.90 -30.03 27.65
CA VAL A 578 -10.53 -30.55 27.51
C VAL A 578 -9.54 -29.42 27.84
N GLY A 579 -9.56 -28.97 29.10
CA GLY A 579 -8.65 -27.93 29.59
C GLY A 579 -8.62 -26.64 28.74
N VAL A 580 -7.46 -25.95 28.76
CA VAL A 580 -7.26 -24.64 28.09
C VAL A 580 -7.06 -24.78 26.57
N THR A 581 -6.91 -26.01 26.07
CA THR A 581 -6.58 -26.29 24.67
C THR A 581 -7.80 -26.24 23.76
N ARG A 582 -7.60 -25.74 22.52
CA ARG A 582 -8.59 -25.78 21.44
C ARG A 582 -9.02 -27.23 21.19
N PRO A 583 -10.32 -27.52 20.95
CA PRO A 583 -10.71 -28.89 20.63
C PRO A 583 -10.05 -29.35 19.32
N VAL A 584 -9.76 -30.63 19.22
CA VAL A 584 -9.02 -31.23 18.09
C VAL A 584 -9.88 -31.14 16.82
N GLY A 585 -9.28 -30.69 15.71
CA GLY A 585 -9.97 -30.60 14.40
C GLY A 585 -10.59 -29.24 14.09
N PHE A 586 -10.47 -28.24 14.98
CA PHE A 586 -10.82 -26.85 14.68
C PHE A 586 -9.65 -26.14 13.98
N LEU A 587 -9.76 -25.98 12.66
CA LEU A 587 -8.82 -25.17 11.88
C LEU A 587 -8.77 -23.74 12.41
N SER A 588 -9.94 -23.17 12.69
CA SER A 588 -10.10 -21.84 13.24
C SER A 588 -10.76 -21.88 14.61
N SER A 589 -10.61 -20.81 15.38
CA SER A 589 -11.38 -20.52 16.60
C SER A 589 -12.86 -20.24 16.29
N GLU A 590 -13.47 -21.00 15.38
CA GLU A 590 -14.84 -20.83 14.92
C GLU A 590 -15.57 -22.17 14.84
N ILE A 591 -16.83 -22.17 15.29
CA ILE A 591 -17.69 -23.34 15.31
C ILE A 591 -19.04 -23.04 14.66
N ASP A 592 -19.64 -24.09 14.10
CA ASP A 592 -21.00 -24.09 13.57
C ASP A 592 -21.80 -25.14 14.36
N VAL A 593 -22.95 -24.77 14.92
CA VAL A 593 -23.76 -25.64 15.79
C VAL A 593 -25.23 -25.59 15.38
N VAL A 594 -25.95 -26.66 15.69
CA VAL A 594 -27.42 -26.74 15.57
C VAL A 594 -27.94 -27.15 16.95
N GLY A 595 -28.97 -26.45 17.43
CA GLY A 595 -29.54 -26.73 18.74
C GLY A 595 -30.85 -26.01 18.99
N ILE A 596 -31.51 -26.38 20.07
CA ILE A 596 -32.79 -25.83 20.52
C ILE A 596 -32.52 -24.80 21.60
N VAL A 597 -33.09 -23.60 21.46
CA VAL A 597 -32.97 -22.54 22.46
C VAL A 597 -33.83 -22.88 23.67
N ILE A 598 -33.23 -23.03 24.85
CA ILE A 598 -33.96 -23.45 26.06
C ILE A 598 -34.11 -22.34 27.09
N TYR A 599 -33.15 -21.41 27.14
CA TYR A 599 -33.16 -20.33 28.12
C TYR A 599 -32.35 -19.14 27.61
N ILE A 600 -32.91 -17.95 27.80
CA ILE A 600 -32.25 -16.69 27.44
C ILE A 600 -32.07 -15.87 28.71
N LYS A 601 -30.82 -15.70 29.13
CA LYS A 601 -30.48 -14.76 30.21
C LYS A 601 -30.32 -13.37 29.62
N HIS A 602 -31.35 -12.54 29.81
CA HIS A 602 -31.31 -11.12 29.49
C HIS A 602 -30.35 -10.36 30.43
N PRO A 603 -29.81 -9.22 29.98
CA PRO A 603 -28.84 -8.47 30.77
C PRO A 603 -29.52 -7.71 31.91
N ASP A 604 -28.93 -7.74 33.11
CA ASP A 604 -29.43 -7.02 34.29
C ASP A 604 -29.26 -5.48 34.16
N HIS A 605 -28.38 -5.04 33.25
CA HIS A 605 -28.10 -3.63 32.95
C HIS A 605 -28.08 -3.38 31.44
N PRO A 606 -28.35 -2.15 30.96
CA PRO A 606 -28.38 -1.83 29.54
C PRO A 606 -27.07 -2.08 28.77
N LYS A 607 -25.93 -2.22 29.46
CA LYS A 607 -24.62 -2.62 28.89
C LYS A 607 -24.22 -4.06 29.28
N GLY A 608 -25.16 -4.88 29.72
CA GLY A 608 -24.91 -6.25 30.16
C GLY A 608 -24.80 -7.25 29.00
N LEU A 609 -24.29 -8.43 29.32
CA LEU A 609 -24.18 -9.57 28.40
C LEU A 609 -25.52 -10.29 28.31
N THR A 610 -25.99 -10.56 27.09
CA THR A 610 -27.09 -11.52 26.89
C THR A 610 -26.51 -12.90 26.64
N ILE A 611 -27.01 -13.93 27.32
CA ILE A 611 -26.53 -15.31 27.14
C ILE A 611 -27.69 -16.18 26.68
N VAL A 612 -27.53 -16.83 25.54
CA VAL A 612 -28.50 -17.77 24.97
C VAL A 612 -27.98 -19.18 25.18
N TYR A 613 -28.75 -20.02 25.85
CA TYR A 613 -28.40 -21.43 26.07
C TYR A 613 -29.11 -22.29 25.03
N LEU A 614 -28.33 -23.14 24.35
CA LEU A 614 -28.83 -24.14 23.42
C LEU A 614 -28.58 -25.54 23.96
N THR A 615 -29.43 -26.48 23.56
CA THR A 615 -29.25 -27.91 23.81
C THR A 615 -29.43 -28.74 22.54
N ASN A 616 -28.81 -29.92 22.51
CA ASN A 616 -29.15 -30.98 21.55
C ASN A 616 -30.24 -31.91 22.12
N LEU A 617 -30.63 -32.93 21.35
CA LEU A 617 -31.62 -33.91 21.80
C LEU A 617 -31.09 -34.77 22.96
N GLU A 618 -29.77 -34.89 23.09
CA GLU A 618 -29.10 -35.67 24.13
C GLU A 618 -28.91 -34.92 25.46
N GLY A 619 -29.36 -33.66 25.59
CA GLY A 619 -29.30 -32.90 26.85
C GLY A 619 -27.92 -32.30 27.17
N GLU A 620 -27.05 -32.13 26.17
CA GLU A 620 -25.81 -31.38 26.27
C GLU A 620 -26.06 -29.89 26.01
N TYR A 621 -25.31 -29.01 26.67
CA TYR A 621 -25.58 -27.56 26.66
C TYR A 621 -24.41 -26.77 26.07
N ILE A 622 -24.74 -25.68 25.37
CA ILE A 622 -23.78 -24.64 24.96
C ILE A 622 -24.36 -23.26 25.25
N ALA A 623 -23.52 -22.35 25.75
CA ALA A 623 -23.87 -20.96 25.95
C ALA A 623 -23.32 -20.09 24.81
N ILE A 624 -24.15 -19.18 24.29
CA ILE A 624 -23.75 -18.16 23.32
C ILE A 624 -23.86 -16.79 23.99
N SER A 625 -22.72 -16.14 24.18
CA SER A 625 -22.63 -14.80 24.76
C SER A 625 -22.69 -13.71 23.68
N PHE A 626 -23.58 -12.75 23.88
CA PHE A 626 -23.72 -11.53 23.10
C PHE A 626 -23.28 -10.34 23.95
N TRP A 627 -22.41 -9.48 23.39
CA TRP A 627 -21.92 -8.26 24.06
C TRP A 627 -22.97 -7.14 24.16
N THR A 628 -24.17 -7.36 23.60
CA THR A 628 -25.28 -6.44 23.56
C THR A 628 -26.61 -7.21 23.69
N ALA A 629 -27.74 -6.49 23.74
CA ALA A 629 -29.06 -7.10 23.69
C ALA A 629 -29.34 -7.75 22.32
N LEU A 630 -30.13 -8.83 22.29
CA LEU A 630 -30.53 -9.52 21.05
C LEU A 630 -31.23 -8.60 20.05
N LYS A 631 -32.00 -7.62 20.54
CA LYS A 631 -32.64 -6.58 19.73
C LYS A 631 -31.64 -5.74 18.95
N VAL A 632 -30.50 -5.39 19.57
CA VAL A 632 -29.42 -4.62 18.92
C VAL A 632 -28.71 -5.49 17.88
N PHE A 633 -28.64 -6.80 18.12
CA PHE A 633 -28.04 -7.77 17.20
C PHE A 633 -29.00 -8.24 16.08
N GLY A 634 -30.29 -7.87 16.15
CA GLY A 634 -31.31 -8.20 15.14
C GLY A 634 -31.64 -9.69 15.07
N CYS A 635 -31.66 -10.38 16.22
CA CYS A 635 -31.95 -11.82 16.32
C CYS A 635 -33.01 -12.18 17.37
N GLU A 636 -33.78 -11.19 17.85
CA GLU A 636 -34.83 -11.38 18.88
C GLU A 636 -36.00 -12.25 18.37
N ASP A 637 -36.31 -12.15 17.08
CA ASP A 637 -37.33 -12.94 16.38
C ASP A 637 -36.91 -14.39 16.10
N ILE A 638 -35.61 -14.65 16.03
CA ILE A 638 -35.05 -15.96 15.69
C ILE A 638 -34.68 -16.77 16.91
N LEU A 639 -34.07 -16.12 17.90
CA LEU A 639 -33.62 -16.73 19.14
C LEU A 639 -34.71 -16.56 20.17
N THR A 640 -35.82 -17.29 19.99
CA THR A 640 -36.89 -17.41 20.97
C THR A 640 -36.77 -18.74 21.70
N GLU A 641 -37.29 -18.83 22.93
CA GLU A 641 -37.34 -20.12 23.63
C GLU A 641 -38.10 -21.16 22.81
N ASP A 642 -37.66 -22.42 22.91
CA ASP A 642 -38.15 -23.62 22.21
C ASP A 642 -37.96 -23.61 20.69
N SER A 643 -37.26 -22.62 20.14
CA SER A 643 -36.93 -22.59 18.72
C SER A 643 -35.71 -23.45 18.37
N LEU A 644 -35.81 -24.23 17.30
CA LEU A 644 -34.67 -24.93 16.69
C LEU A 644 -33.90 -23.96 15.78
N VAL A 645 -32.61 -23.74 16.08
CA VAL A 645 -31.79 -22.76 15.37
C VAL A 645 -30.46 -23.34 14.89
N CYS A 646 -30.01 -22.88 13.73
CA CYS A 646 -28.65 -23.07 13.24
C CYS A 646 -27.84 -21.80 13.52
N CYS A 647 -26.67 -21.98 14.12
CA CYS A 647 -25.74 -20.92 14.44
C CYS A 647 -24.39 -21.21 13.79
N TYR A 648 -23.84 -20.29 13.00
CA TYR A 648 -22.54 -20.50 12.35
C TYR A 648 -21.64 -19.27 12.42
N ASN A 649 -20.33 -19.52 12.29
CA ASN A 649 -19.25 -18.55 12.58
C ASN A 649 -19.27 -18.07 14.05
N LEU A 650 -19.54 -18.95 15.01
CA LEU A 650 -19.45 -18.62 16.44
C LEU A 650 -18.00 -18.66 16.89
N GLN A 651 -17.53 -17.68 17.67
CA GLN A 651 -16.13 -17.59 18.05
C GLN A 651 -15.83 -18.39 19.32
N TRP A 652 -14.88 -19.32 19.22
CA TRP A 652 -14.28 -20.05 20.34
C TRP A 652 -13.06 -19.30 20.89
N ARG A 653 -13.09 -18.85 22.14
CA ARG A 653 -12.01 -18.07 22.76
C ARG A 653 -11.28 -18.89 23.82
N THR A 654 -10.13 -18.39 24.26
CA THR A 654 -9.45 -18.91 25.44
C THR A 654 -10.38 -18.82 26.66
N GLY A 655 -10.65 -19.94 27.32
CA GLY A 655 -11.61 -20.02 28.42
C GLY A 655 -13.03 -20.43 28.01
N SER A 656 -13.34 -20.58 26.71
CA SER A 656 -14.63 -21.07 26.24
C SER A 656 -14.99 -22.45 26.81
N GLY A 657 -14.00 -23.35 26.94
CA GLY A 657 -14.16 -24.68 27.54
C GLY A 657 -13.83 -24.75 29.04
N ALA A 658 -13.53 -23.63 29.72
CA ALA A 658 -13.17 -23.64 31.14
C ALA A 658 -14.38 -23.85 32.06
N TRP A 659 -15.59 -23.63 31.53
CA TRP A 659 -16.84 -23.74 32.27
C TRP A 659 -17.48 -25.10 32.04
N ARG A 660 -18.28 -25.56 33.01
CA ARG A 660 -19.08 -26.79 32.89
C ARG A 660 -20.00 -26.79 31.66
N ILE A 661 -20.48 -25.60 31.26
CA ILE A 661 -21.18 -25.36 30.00
C ILE A 661 -20.24 -24.55 29.12
N PRO A 662 -19.80 -25.08 27.96
CA PRO A 662 -18.96 -24.35 27.03
C PRO A 662 -19.61 -23.05 26.60
N ASN A 663 -18.83 -21.96 26.55
CA ASN A 663 -19.31 -20.63 26.19
C ASN A 663 -18.62 -20.12 24.93
N VAL A 664 -19.41 -19.80 23.90
CA VAL A 664 -18.94 -19.22 22.63
C VAL A 664 -19.51 -17.82 22.43
N PHE A 665 -18.86 -17.04 21.57
CA PHE A 665 -19.18 -15.62 21.41
C PHE A 665 -19.79 -15.34 20.05
N ALA A 666 -20.91 -14.62 20.07
CA ALA A 666 -21.48 -14.03 18.86
C ALA A 666 -20.68 -12.77 18.49
N THR A 667 -20.39 -12.64 17.20
CA THR A 667 -19.73 -11.47 16.59
C THR A 667 -20.58 -10.99 15.41
N GLU A 668 -20.25 -9.86 14.80
CA GLU A 668 -20.96 -9.34 13.63
C GLU A 668 -20.91 -10.33 12.43
N LEU A 669 -19.95 -11.26 12.43
CA LEU A 669 -19.81 -12.31 11.41
C LEU A 669 -20.66 -13.56 11.70
N SER A 670 -21.18 -13.68 12.93
CA SER A 670 -22.00 -14.81 13.37
C SER A 670 -23.43 -14.70 12.82
N VAL A 671 -23.99 -15.82 12.39
CA VAL A 671 -25.32 -15.86 11.78
C VAL A 671 -26.20 -16.89 12.47
N PHE A 672 -27.46 -16.50 12.65
CA PHE A 672 -28.51 -17.27 13.29
C PHE A 672 -29.70 -17.41 12.33
N THR A 673 -30.18 -18.65 12.13
CA THR A 673 -31.29 -18.92 11.21
C THR A 673 -32.08 -20.17 11.61
N GLN A 674 -33.40 -20.12 11.41
CA GLN A 674 -34.30 -21.28 11.46
C GLN A 674 -34.49 -21.93 10.07
N HIS A 675 -33.88 -21.34 9.03
CA HIS A 675 -33.95 -21.82 7.65
C HIS A 675 -32.54 -21.92 7.05
N PRO A 676 -31.77 -22.97 7.39
CA PRO A 676 -30.39 -23.10 6.92
C PRO A 676 -30.34 -23.29 5.41
N LYS A 677 -29.54 -22.46 4.73
CA LYS A 677 -29.28 -22.58 3.28
C LYS A 677 -28.07 -23.49 2.98
N LEU A 678 -27.11 -23.53 3.91
CA LEU A 678 -25.84 -24.28 3.78
C LEU A 678 -26.08 -25.79 3.90
N SER A 679 -25.45 -26.56 3.01
CA SER A 679 -25.67 -28.01 2.90
C SER A 679 -25.27 -28.78 4.16
N HIS A 680 -24.16 -28.41 4.82
CA HIS A 680 -23.69 -29.11 6.02
C HIS A 680 -24.64 -28.94 7.22
N LEU A 681 -25.33 -27.79 7.32
CA LEU A 681 -26.31 -27.54 8.39
C LEU A 681 -27.69 -28.12 8.07
N LYS A 682 -28.09 -28.13 6.80
CA LYS A 682 -29.41 -28.62 6.36
C LYS A 682 -29.68 -30.05 6.82
N HIS A 683 -28.70 -30.94 6.65
CA HIS A 683 -28.86 -32.36 7.00
C HIS A 683 -29.17 -32.53 8.50
N GLU A 684 -28.35 -31.95 9.37
CA GLU A 684 -28.53 -32.11 10.82
C GLU A 684 -29.78 -31.38 11.32
N PHE A 685 -30.10 -30.22 10.74
CA PHE A 685 -31.32 -29.48 11.06
C PHE A 685 -32.58 -30.27 10.68
N SER A 686 -32.64 -30.84 9.48
CA SER A 686 -33.77 -31.67 9.04
C SER A 686 -33.94 -32.92 9.90
N LYS A 687 -32.81 -33.56 10.28
CA LYS A 687 -32.81 -34.71 11.19
C LYS A 687 -33.41 -34.34 12.55
N ILE A 688 -32.92 -33.29 13.21
CA ILE A 688 -33.43 -32.85 14.52
C ILE A 688 -34.89 -32.40 14.40
N LYS A 689 -35.26 -31.66 13.34
CA LYS A 689 -36.63 -31.21 13.12
C LYS A 689 -37.62 -32.36 12.96
N SER A 690 -37.25 -33.44 12.28
CA SER A 690 -38.08 -34.64 12.14
C SER A 690 -38.27 -35.41 13.45
N LEU A 691 -37.30 -35.32 14.36
CA LEU A 691 -37.39 -35.92 15.68
C LEU A 691 -38.21 -35.07 16.65
N LEU A 692 -38.28 -33.76 16.44
CA LEU A 692 -39.07 -32.85 17.27
C LEU A 692 -40.58 -32.89 17.01
N SER A 693 -41.04 -33.44 15.88
CA SER A 693 -42.47 -33.57 15.59
C SER A 693 -43.18 -34.63 16.46
N PHE A 694 -42.48 -35.35 17.33
CA PHE A 694 -43.06 -36.30 18.26
C PHE A 694 -43.38 -35.62 19.61
N GLU A 695 -44.59 -35.81 20.14
CA GLU A 695 -45.03 -35.20 21.42
C GLU A 695 -44.12 -35.54 22.62
N LYS A 696 -43.49 -36.72 22.65
CA LYS A 696 -42.57 -37.12 23.72
C LYS A 696 -41.31 -36.25 23.83
N THR A 697 -40.98 -35.49 22.78
CA THR A 697 -39.75 -34.70 22.71
C THR A 697 -39.91 -33.31 23.35
N THR A 698 -41.13 -32.78 23.43
CA THR A 698 -41.39 -31.48 24.09
C THR A 698 -41.24 -31.58 25.61
N ASP A 699 -41.66 -32.72 26.18
CA ASP A 699 -41.51 -32.98 27.62
C ASP A 699 -40.02 -33.10 28.01
N GLN A 700 -39.20 -33.71 27.15
CA GLN A 700 -37.75 -33.81 27.34
C GLN A 700 -37.06 -32.44 27.32
N ILE A 701 -37.49 -31.51 26.45
CA ILE A 701 -36.94 -30.16 26.39
C ILE A 701 -37.24 -29.39 27.69
N ALA A 702 -38.46 -29.53 28.22
CA ALA A 702 -38.83 -28.94 29.50
C ALA A 702 -37.98 -29.50 30.66
N GLU A 703 -37.70 -30.81 30.65
CA GLU A 703 -36.81 -31.45 31.62
C GLU A 703 -35.37 -30.91 31.51
N HIS A 704 -34.82 -30.81 30.29
CA HIS A 704 -33.49 -30.24 30.06
C HIS A 704 -33.41 -28.76 30.52
N LYS A 705 -34.46 -27.97 30.31
CA LYS A 705 -34.54 -26.60 30.83
C LYS A 705 -34.47 -26.57 32.36
N LEU A 706 -35.19 -27.46 33.04
CA LEU A 706 -35.15 -27.55 34.51
C LEU A 706 -33.76 -27.98 35.03
N GLN A 707 -33.12 -28.94 34.35
CA GLN A 707 -31.76 -29.38 34.65
C GLN A 707 -30.75 -28.23 34.49
N LEU A 708 -30.83 -27.48 33.39
CA LEU A 708 -30.00 -26.29 33.15
C LEU A 708 -30.17 -25.26 34.27
N LEU A 709 -31.41 -24.89 34.60
CA LEU A 709 -31.70 -23.90 35.64
C LEU A 709 -31.17 -24.34 37.01
N THR A 710 -31.25 -25.64 37.31
CA THR A 710 -30.68 -26.22 38.54
C THR A 710 -29.15 -26.11 38.55
N MET A 711 -28.49 -26.35 37.40
CA MET A 711 -27.05 -26.16 37.24
C MET A 711 -26.63 -24.70 37.41
N LEU A 712 -27.40 -23.75 36.88
CA LEU A 712 -27.14 -22.32 37.01
C LEU A 712 -27.35 -21.82 38.45
N LYS A 713 -28.41 -22.28 39.15
CA LYS A 713 -28.65 -21.94 40.56
C LYS A 713 -27.55 -22.46 41.48
N LYS A 714 -27.09 -23.71 41.29
CA LYS A 714 -25.94 -24.26 42.06
C LYS A 714 -24.69 -23.38 41.94
N ARG A 715 -24.48 -22.72 40.80
CA ARG A 715 -23.37 -21.78 40.58
C ARG A 715 -23.53 -20.49 41.39
N GLU A 716 -24.73 -19.94 41.49
CA GLU A 716 -25.00 -18.75 42.30
C GLU A 716 -24.76 -19.03 43.79
N TYR A 717 -25.23 -20.17 44.31
CA TYR A 717 -24.95 -20.57 45.71
C TYR A 717 -23.48 -20.92 45.97
N SER A 718 -22.77 -21.52 45.02
CA SER A 718 -21.32 -21.79 45.14
C SER A 718 -20.48 -20.51 45.13
N SER A 719 -20.96 -19.45 44.49
CA SER A 719 -20.29 -18.12 44.50
C SER A 719 -20.50 -17.34 45.79
N VAL A 720 -21.50 -17.73 46.59
CA VAL A 720 -21.79 -17.15 47.92
C VAL A 720 -21.13 -17.98 49.04
N GLY A 721 -20.81 -19.26 48.80
CA GLY A 721 -20.25 -20.19 49.81
C GLY A 721 -18.78 -20.60 49.64
N SER A 722 -18.06 -20.11 48.65
CA SER A 722 -16.66 -20.49 48.39
C SER A 722 -15.71 -19.31 48.48
N SER A 723 -15.57 -18.75 49.69
CA SER A 723 -14.53 -17.79 50.07
C SER A 723 -13.37 -18.44 50.84
N LEU A 724 -13.16 -19.76 50.71
CA LEU A 724 -11.96 -20.45 51.21
C LEU A 724 -11.59 -21.58 50.24
N SER A 725 -10.34 -21.60 49.77
CA SER A 725 -9.68 -22.58 48.89
C SER A 725 -9.86 -22.42 47.36
N GLY A 726 -9.08 -21.50 46.79
CA GLY A 726 -8.71 -21.47 45.36
C GLY A 726 -7.40 -20.72 45.22
N GLY A 727 -6.34 -21.40 44.78
CA GLY A 727 -4.93 -20.98 44.85
C GLY A 727 -4.63 -19.56 44.39
N GLN A 728 -3.87 -18.87 45.22
CA GLN A 728 -3.22 -17.60 44.92
C GLN A 728 -2.25 -17.76 43.75
N MET A 729 -2.42 -16.92 42.73
CA MET A 729 -1.28 -16.27 42.10
C MET A 729 -1.05 -15.00 42.93
N GLU A 730 0.12 -14.91 43.56
CA GLU A 730 0.50 -13.82 44.46
C GLU A 730 0.42 -12.46 43.75
N TYR A 731 -0.46 -11.60 44.26
CA TYR A 731 -0.12 -10.20 44.45
C TYR A 731 -0.28 -9.90 45.94
N VAL A 732 0.84 -9.57 46.56
CA VAL A 732 0.95 -9.20 47.97
C VAL A 732 0.09 -7.97 48.25
N SER A 733 -0.87 -8.12 49.18
CA SER A 733 -1.50 -7.00 49.88
C SER A 733 -1.50 -7.30 51.37
N THR A 734 -0.67 -6.58 52.11
CA THR A 734 -0.73 -6.44 53.56
C THR A 734 -2.02 -5.74 53.97
N SER A 735 -2.73 -6.32 54.92
CA SER A 735 -3.94 -5.80 55.56
C SER A 735 -3.61 -4.81 56.68
N GLU A 736 -4.21 -3.62 56.65
CA GLU A 736 -4.65 -2.91 57.86
C GLU A 736 -6.03 -2.27 57.59
N ASN A 737 -6.92 -2.43 58.56
CA ASN A 737 -8.29 -1.95 58.60
C ASN A 737 -8.36 -0.42 58.55
N GLN A 738 -9.28 0.17 57.77
CA GLN A 738 -10.12 1.31 58.15
C GLN A 738 -11.10 1.73 57.03
N ALA A 739 -12.24 2.28 57.47
CA ALA A 739 -13.51 2.46 56.76
C ALA A 739 -13.49 3.41 55.53
N ASP A 740 -14.54 3.24 54.70
CA ASP A 740 -15.07 4.03 53.58
C ASP A 740 -14.20 5.15 52.98
N ILE A 741 -13.65 4.88 51.79
CA ILE A 741 -12.90 5.86 50.98
C ILE A 741 -13.30 5.75 49.51
N THR A 742 -13.71 6.89 48.93
CA THR A 742 -14.20 7.00 47.56
C THR A 742 -13.09 6.75 46.50
N PRO A 743 -13.45 6.37 45.25
CA PRO A 743 -12.47 6.04 44.19
C PRO A 743 -11.47 7.17 43.88
N VAL A 744 -11.88 8.42 44.05
CA VAL A 744 -11.04 9.61 43.84
C VAL A 744 -9.95 9.72 44.91
N GLN A 745 -10.29 9.46 46.17
CA GLN A 745 -9.33 9.46 47.27
C GLN A 745 -8.35 8.29 47.18
N LYS A 746 -8.77 7.12 46.64
CA LYS A 746 -7.84 6.02 46.28
C LYS A 746 -6.85 6.43 45.18
N LYS A 747 -7.27 7.28 44.23
CA LYS A 747 -6.40 7.78 43.16
C LYS A 747 -5.39 8.82 43.67
N ILE A 748 -5.81 9.70 44.57
CA ILE A 748 -4.93 10.69 45.22
C ILE A 748 -3.89 10.00 46.13
N ARG A 749 -4.31 8.99 46.91
CA ARG A 749 -3.36 8.18 47.71
C ARG A 749 -2.39 7.36 46.87
N LYS A 750 -2.81 6.89 45.68
CA LYS A 750 -1.89 6.27 44.71
C LYS A 750 -0.88 7.26 44.15
N LEU A 751 -1.24 8.54 44.01
CA LEU A 751 -0.34 9.59 43.51
C LEU A 751 0.65 10.06 44.58
N SER A 752 0.28 10.07 45.86
CA SER A 752 1.19 10.41 46.96
C SER A 752 2.27 9.37 47.26
N ASN A 753 2.11 8.14 46.74
CA ASN A 753 3.10 7.06 46.89
C ASN A 753 4.23 7.12 45.85
N TYR A 754 4.11 7.99 44.84
CA TYR A 754 5.25 8.36 44.01
C TYR A 754 6.02 9.45 44.77
N GLY A 755 7.28 9.17 45.09
CA GLY A 755 8.20 10.19 45.62
C GLY A 755 8.26 11.40 44.67
N ARG A 756 8.82 12.53 45.13
CA ARG A 756 8.94 13.74 44.31
C ARG A 756 9.48 13.36 42.92
N PRO A 757 8.79 13.73 41.82
CA PRO A 757 9.29 13.45 40.49
C PRO A 757 10.67 14.11 40.32
N PRO A 758 11.57 13.53 39.51
CA PRO A 758 12.80 14.20 39.16
C PRO A 758 12.46 15.61 38.64
N PRO A 759 13.27 16.63 38.94
CA PRO A 759 13.01 17.99 38.47
C PRO A 759 12.84 17.93 36.95
N LEU A 760 11.68 18.40 36.48
CA LEU A 760 11.42 18.56 35.06
C LEU A 760 12.58 19.38 34.50
N ALA A 761 13.21 18.89 33.42
CA ALA A 761 14.06 19.76 32.62
C ALA A 761 13.23 21.00 32.28
N PRO A 762 13.76 22.23 32.44
CA PRO A 762 13.00 23.43 32.18
C PRO A 762 12.51 23.35 30.74
N LEU A 763 11.20 23.20 30.58
CA LEU A 763 10.53 23.41 29.32
C LEU A 763 10.90 24.84 28.90
N PRO A 764 11.44 25.08 27.69
CA PRO A 764 11.62 26.41 27.18
C PRO A 764 10.23 26.98 26.86
N LEU A 765 9.49 27.39 27.90
CA LEU A 765 8.15 27.95 27.82
C LEU A 765 8.11 29.38 27.28
N PHE A 766 9.23 29.88 26.76
CA PHE A 766 9.31 31.11 26.01
C PHE A 766 10.37 30.99 24.91
N SER A 767 10.02 30.41 23.76
CA SER A 767 10.71 30.81 22.54
C SER A 767 10.35 32.28 22.29
N LYS A 768 11.32 33.18 22.41
CA LYS A 768 11.20 34.58 21.96
C LYS A 768 11.23 34.66 20.42
N SER A 769 10.54 33.75 19.74
CA SER A 769 10.31 33.87 18.31
C SER A 769 9.18 34.89 18.11
N PRO A 770 9.38 35.93 17.29
CA PRO A 770 8.33 36.89 16.94
C PRO A 770 7.20 36.26 16.10
N GLU A 771 7.31 34.99 15.69
CA GLU A 771 6.24 34.28 14.98
C GLU A 771 5.12 33.77 15.90
N VAL A 772 5.41 33.54 17.20
CA VAL A 772 4.43 32.99 18.16
C VAL A 772 3.41 34.03 18.63
N GLN A 773 3.68 35.33 18.46
CA GLN A 773 2.74 36.41 18.78
C GLN A 773 1.83 36.82 17.61
N GLN A 774 1.91 36.13 16.46
CA GLN A 774 0.98 36.40 15.37
C GLN A 774 -0.35 35.69 15.61
N ASP A 775 -1.46 36.42 15.44
CA ASP A 775 -2.81 35.86 15.52
C ASP A 775 -2.97 34.68 14.56
N PHE A 776 -3.54 33.59 15.09
CA PHE A 776 -3.81 32.37 14.35
C PHE A 776 -4.75 32.64 13.15
N ARG A 777 -4.23 32.53 11.92
CA ARG A 777 -5.04 32.55 10.70
C ARG A 777 -5.42 31.13 10.28
N SER A 778 -6.71 30.80 10.37
CA SER A 778 -7.26 29.56 9.80
C SER A 778 -7.05 29.49 8.28
N PRO A 779 -6.73 28.32 7.70
CA PRO A 779 -6.64 28.15 6.25
C PRO A 779 -8.05 28.05 5.64
N CYS A 780 -8.70 29.20 5.47
CA CYS A 780 -9.91 29.32 4.64
C CYS A 780 -9.52 29.60 3.18
N ARG A 781 -10.10 28.81 2.27
CA ARG A 781 -10.12 29.01 0.82
C ARG A 781 -10.37 30.48 0.47
N VAL A 782 -9.43 31.10 -0.23
CA VAL A 782 -9.64 32.37 -0.91
C VAL A 782 -10.62 32.14 -2.07
N ARG A 783 -11.86 32.62 -1.92
CA ARG A 783 -12.70 33.02 -3.06
C ARG A 783 -12.25 34.42 -3.48
N GLY A 784 -11.93 34.59 -4.75
CA GLY A 784 -11.90 35.91 -5.39
C GLY A 784 -10.63 36.23 -6.16
N SER A 785 -10.56 35.82 -7.42
CA SER A 785 -10.09 36.71 -8.50
C SER A 785 -10.83 36.33 -9.78
N PRO A 786 -11.33 37.32 -10.55
CA PRO A 786 -12.23 37.07 -11.68
C PRO A 786 -11.44 36.64 -12.92
N LEU A 787 -11.91 35.55 -13.55
CA LEU A 787 -11.48 35.17 -14.89
C LEU A 787 -12.15 36.12 -15.89
N SER A 788 -11.32 36.88 -16.59
CA SER A 788 -11.67 37.70 -17.75
C SER A 788 -12.13 36.82 -18.91
N LEU A 789 -13.29 37.15 -19.47
CA LEU A 789 -13.76 36.67 -20.76
C LEU A 789 -13.03 37.43 -21.89
N PRO A 790 -12.77 36.79 -23.05
CA PRO A 790 -12.18 37.44 -24.21
C PRO A 790 -13.19 38.35 -24.92
N ALA A 791 -12.72 39.53 -25.32
CA ALA A 791 -13.50 40.56 -26.00
C ALA A 791 -13.91 40.12 -27.42
N THR A 792 -15.20 40.25 -27.70
CA THR A 792 -15.74 40.45 -29.05
C THR A 792 -15.92 41.95 -29.25
N ASP A 793 -15.18 42.55 -30.18
CA ASP A 793 -15.52 43.88 -30.71
C ASP A 793 -16.02 43.75 -32.15
N LYS A 794 -17.19 44.32 -32.36
CA LYS A 794 -17.71 44.77 -33.66
C LYS A 794 -17.27 46.23 -33.83
N SER A 795 -16.25 46.47 -34.65
CA SER A 795 -16.23 47.47 -35.73
C SER A 795 -15.00 47.24 -36.59
#